data_AF-A0A946MJU2-F1
#
_entry.id   AF-A0A946MJU2-F1
#
_cell.length_a   1.000
_cell.length_b   1.000
_cell.length_c   1.000
_cell.angle_alpha   90.00
_cell.angle_beta   90.00
_cell.angle_gamma   90.00
#
_symmetry.space_group_name_H-M   'P 1'
#
loop_
_entity.id
_entity.type
_entity.pdbx_description
1 polymer ?
#
loop_
_entity_poly.entity_id
_entity_poly.type
_entity_poly.pdbx_seq_one_letter_code
_entity_poly.pdbx_strand_id
1 'polypeptide(L)'
;IHSFYYDNTPIPIEENHVQTSQITSRDIDRQNFPHYFLKEISESPNSVEKTLENKIKFLTESNFFTTSFDETIFPKTLEDDFKNNRIKKVYCIGQGTAGIAAQGCADLLNFYLGDKGIDIRALKSSELSGFNIIEKENAENAMTNTLVVAISQSGTTTDTNRTIDMVKGCGAKTIAIVNRRDSDLTFKTDGVLYTSSGRDIEMSVASTKAFYSQIAAGAILGLHIASIAQTRSSEFITEQINEILGLPDKMRIILGMKEQIKESAFSLAISKDYWATVGSGSNKTSADEIRIKLSELCYKTISSDFIEDKKHIDLSSEPLIIICAAGTRESVLGDIIKDTAIFHAHKATPVVITTIGEDRFDIYAKDVFKIPDTKEHFAPILNTLVGHLWGYYAALAINEASRFMYEGRNQVQDLLDEYTATGHDVYEVLLEKRFRETIAQFYNKFSKKRRQGKFPAVMGLDIVANITLLLKYLSGRLPVSDFEIDFETKGTPSNMLNTFFDNIGQAINTMARPVDAIKHQAKTVTVGTSRIIEKFEGIIFDELLANDIQLSQITNKNVLVIKNLQEVISNVKGAFLYRISGLSMLGDVTPETKIKIVNKTGALRNEHSRVEIDTRLKGTKNIIVREGNVYIGKGRKDNKNILVIPGISSNHATPNIIEYILSLNISFKISSEVPLLKKIKALGGKYNRLKDWILETDNIKWDDKYLNLVEVETLFGDTAEKVVEKIIAKIK
;
A
#
# COMPACT_ATOMS: atom_id res chain seq x y z
N ILE A 1 2.56 43.05 7.34
CA ILE A 1 3.57 42.07 6.88
C ILE A 1 4.92 42.80 6.96
N HIS A 2 5.92 42.24 7.64
CA HIS A 2 7.27 42.80 7.67
C HIS A 2 8.16 41.97 6.73
N SER A 3 8.79 42.61 5.74
CA SER A 3 9.64 41.96 4.74
C SER A 3 11.04 42.57 4.76
N PHE A 4 12.06 41.76 4.48
CA PHE A 4 13.46 42.15 4.52
C PHE A 4 14.23 41.50 3.36
N TYR A 5 15.28 42.16 2.87
CA TYR A 5 16.33 41.52 2.08
C TYR A 5 17.16 40.57 2.97
N TYR A 6 17.95 39.67 2.37
CA TYR A 6 18.80 38.73 3.12
C TYR A 6 19.86 39.43 3.99
N ASP A 7 20.18 40.69 3.71
CA ASP A 7 21.08 41.53 4.51
C ASP A 7 20.37 42.28 5.66
N ASN A 8 19.09 41.93 5.93
CA ASN A 8 18.19 42.56 6.89
C ASN A 8 17.76 44.01 6.56
N THR A 9 17.97 44.47 5.33
CA THR A 9 17.41 45.76 4.91
C THR A 9 15.88 45.64 4.80
N PRO A 10 15.08 46.48 5.50
CA PRO A 10 13.62 46.39 5.45
C PRO A 10 13.08 46.77 4.07
N ILE A 11 12.13 45.97 3.58
CA ILE A 11 11.38 46.21 2.36
C ILE A 11 10.04 46.84 2.77
N PRO A 12 9.80 48.14 2.47
CA PRO A 12 8.54 48.79 2.80
C PRO A 12 7.42 48.21 1.92
N ILE A 13 6.48 47.51 2.54
CA ILE A 13 5.26 47.05 1.86
C ILE A 13 4.23 48.18 1.89
N GLU A 14 4.17 48.90 0.79
CA GLU A 14 3.07 49.82 0.45
C GLU A 14 1.76 49.08 0.08
N GLU A 15 0.64 49.81 0.13
CA GLU A 15 -0.71 49.28 -0.14
C GLU A 15 -0.87 48.76 -1.58
N ASN A 16 -0.14 49.35 -2.54
CA ASN A 16 -0.06 48.91 -3.93
C ASN A 16 0.61 47.52 -4.12
N HIS A 17 1.37 47.04 -3.14
CA HIS A 17 2.00 45.71 -3.16
C HIS A 17 1.04 44.62 -2.67
N VAL A 18 -0.08 45.00 -2.03
CA VAL A 18 -1.07 44.04 -1.53
C VAL A 18 -2.04 43.71 -2.66
N GLN A 19 -1.94 42.49 -3.19
CA GLN A 19 -2.88 41.98 -4.17
C GLN A 19 -3.92 41.06 -3.51
N THR A 20 -5.19 41.24 -3.85
CA THR A 20 -6.27 40.35 -3.42
C THR A 20 -6.44 39.23 -4.45
N SER A 21 -6.17 37.99 -4.02
CA SER A 21 -6.38 36.82 -4.87
C SER A 21 -7.86 36.70 -5.26
N GLN A 22 -8.13 36.46 -6.54
CA GLN A 22 -9.47 36.21 -7.06
C GLN A 22 -9.87 34.73 -6.96
N ILE A 23 -9.11 33.92 -6.22
CA ILE A 23 -9.41 32.51 -5.93
C ILE A 23 -10.45 32.45 -4.81
N THR A 24 -11.52 31.70 -5.04
CA THR A 24 -12.63 31.50 -4.11
C THR A 24 -12.77 30.02 -3.72
N SER A 25 -13.56 29.72 -2.70
CA SER A 25 -13.86 28.33 -2.32
C SER A 25 -14.52 27.51 -3.43
N ARG A 26 -15.16 28.17 -4.42
CA ARG A 26 -15.74 27.50 -5.59
C ARG A 26 -14.68 26.91 -6.51
N ASP A 27 -13.50 27.52 -6.58
CA ASP A 27 -12.42 27.08 -7.46
C ASP A 27 -11.72 25.81 -6.93
N ILE A 28 -11.96 25.46 -5.66
CA ILE A 28 -11.39 24.29 -4.98
C ILE A 28 -12.46 23.33 -4.44
N ASP A 29 -13.72 23.47 -4.86
CA ASP A 29 -14.80 22.58 -4.44
C ASP A 29 -14.74 21.24 -5.21
N ARG A 30 -14.79 20.11 -4.50
CA ARG A 30 -14.85 18.76 -5.10
C ARG A 30 -16.24 18.41 -5.65
N GLN A 31 -17.27 19.19 -5.30
CA GLN A 31 -18.67 18.94 -5.66
C GLN A 31 -19.09 17.50 -5.28
N ASN A 32 -19.86 16.82 -6.13
CA ASN A 32 -20.36 15.46 -5.90
C ASN A 32 -19.36 14.36 -6.32
N PHE A 33 -18.12 14.71 -6.68
CA PHE A 33 -17.14 13.72 -7.08
C PHE A 33 -16.48 13.04 -5.87
N PRO A 34 -16.17 11.73 -5.95
CA PRO A 34 -15.46 11.04 -4.88
C PRO A 34 -14.00 11.51 -4.74
N HIS A 35 -13.42 11.99 -5.84
CA HIS A 35 -12.01 12.40 -5.94
C HIS A 35 -11.89 13.64 -6.85
N TYR A 36 -10.98 14.57 -6.53
CA TYR A 36 -10.62 15.70 -7.39
C TYR A 36 -10.09 15.22 -8.75
N PHE A 37 -9.31 14.14 -8.77
CA PHE A 37 -8.79 13.56 -10.02
C PHE A 37 -9.92 13.25 -11.03
N LEU A 38 -11.00 12.60 -10.58
CA LEU A 38 -12.13 12.29 -11.46
C LEU A 38 -12.93 13.53 -11.85
N LYS A 39 -13.09 14.50 -10.93
CA LYS A 39 -13.71 15.80 -11.22
C LYS A 39 -12.97 16.50 -12.36
N GLU A 40 -11.66 16.61 -12.24
CA GLU A 40 -10.82 17.38 -13.16
C GLU A 40 -10.73 16.72 -14.54
N ILE A 41 -10.69 15.38 -14.61
CA ILE A 41 -10.91 14.65 -15.88
C ILE A 41 -12.27 14.99 -16.49
N SER A 42 -13.33 14.98 -15.67
CA SER A 42 -14.69 15.21 -16.16
C SER A 42 -14.91 16.66 -16.62
N GLU A 43 -14.17 17.62 -16.04
CA GLU A 43 -14.19 19.04 -16.41
C GLU A 43 -13.25 19.38 -17.58
N SER A 44 -12.39 18.43 -18.00
CA SER A 44 -11.39 18.66 -19.04
C SER A 44 -11.95 19.17 -20.38
N PRO A 45 -13.11 18.73 -20.89
CA PRO A 45 -13.68 19.31 -22.12
C PRO A 45 -13.93 20.82 -22.01
N ASN A 46 -14.48 21.28 -20.88
CA ASN A 46 -14.73 22.70 -20.61
C ASN A 46 -13.42 23.47 -20.42
N SER A 47 -12.41 22.84 -19.81
CA SER A 47 -11.07 23.44 -19.67
C SER A 47 -10.43 23.68 -21.05
N VAL A 48 -10.59 22.72 -21.97
CA VAL A 48 -10.16 22.87 -23.37
C VAL A 48 -10.95 23.99 -24.04
N GLU A 49 -12.29 24.01 -23.97
CA GLU A 49 -13.11 25.09 -24.55
C GLU A 49 -12.66 26.48 -24.09
N LYS A 50 -12.51 26.67 -22.79
CA LYS A 50 -12.03 27.93 -22.19
C LYS A 50 -10.62 28.31 -22.65
N THR A 51 -9.77 27.32 -22.95
CA THR A 51 -8.44 27.58 -23.52
C THR A 51 -8.55 28.20 -24.91
N LEU A 52 -9.57 27.83 -25.69
CA LEU A 52 -9.79 28.33 -27.06
C LEU A 52 -10.54 29.69 -27.08
N GLU A 53 -11.32 29.98 -26.04
CA GLU A 53 -12.11 31.21 -25.93
C GLU A 53 -11.26 32.47 -26.13
N ASN A 54 -11.78 33.40 -26.94
CA ASN A 54 -11.13 34.67 -27.30
C ASN A 54 -9.78 34.56 -28.02
N LYS A 55 -9.36 33.36 -28.43
CA LYS A 55 -8.12 33.11 -29.19
C LYS A 55 -8.35 32.82 -30.67
N ILE A 56 -9.60 32.62 -31.06
CA ILE A 56 -10.03 32.31 -32.42
C ILE A 56 -11.06 33.37 -32.83
N LYS A 57 -10.95 33.86 -34.06
CA LYS A 57 -11.89 34.79 -34.67
C LYS A 57 -12.39 34.21 -35.99
N PHE A 58 -13.71 34.19 -36.16
CA PHE A 58 -14.33 33.89 -37.43
C PHE A 58 -14.39 35.15 -38.30
N LEU A 59 -13.88 35.07 -39.52
CA LEU A 59 -13.90 36.15 -40.48
C LEU A 59 -15.09 35.94 -41.43
N THR A 60 -16.19 36.65 -41.18
CA THR A 60 -17.43 36.53 -41.96
C THR A 60 -17.25 36.82 -43.44
N GLU A 61 -16.32 37.69 -43.82
CA GLU A 61 -16.08 38.08 -45.22
C GLU A 61 -15.41 36.98 -46.04
N SER A 62 -14.52 36.20 -45.43
CA SER A 62 -13.73 35.15 -46.09
C SER A 62 -14.18 33.73 -45.74
N ASN A 63 -15.13 33.58 -44.81
CA ASN A 63 -15.58 32.30 -44.27
C ASN A 63 -14.45 31.44 -43.69
N PHE A 64 -13.39 32.09 -43.17
CA PHE A 64 -12.23 31.45 -42.58
C PHE A 64 -12.10 31.77 -41.10
N PHE A 65 -11.47 30.86 -40.35
CA PHE A 65 -11.01 31.14 -39.01
C PHE A 65 -9.58 31.68 -39.03
N THR A 66 -9.29 32.59 -38.10
CA THR A 66 -7.94 33.04 -37.79
C THR A 66 -7.71 33.02 -36.29
N THR A 67 -6.46 32.89 -35.88
CA THR A 67 -6.04 33.12 -34.48
C THR A 67 -6.10 34.62 -34.14
N SER A 68 -6.38 34.94 -32.88
CA SER A 68 -6.46 36.31 -32.36
C SER A 68 -5.65 36.41 -31.07
N PHE A 69 -4.38 36.83 -31.18
CA PHE A 69 -3.49 37.09 -30.06
C PHE A 69 -3.18 38.57 -29.94
N ASP A 70 -3.12 39.07 -28.71
CA ASP A 70 -2.63 40.41 -28.40
C ASP A 70 -1.12 40.38 -28.07
N GLU A 71 -0.52 41.56 -27.85
CA GLU A 71 0.91 41.70 -27.57
C GLU A 71 1.32 41.09 -26.22
N THR A 72 0.37 40.80 -25.31
CA THR A 72 0.64 40.14 -24.03
C THR A 72 0.84 38.64 -24.21
N ILE A 73 0.16 38.04 -25.18
CA ILE A 73 0.32 36.63 -25.56
C ILE A 73 1.50 36.47 -26.52
N PHE A 74 1.55 37.31 -27.56
CA PHE A 74 2.53 37.20 -28.63
C PHE A 74 3.10 38.58 -28.98
N PRO A 75 4.27 38.95 -28.41
CA PRO A 75 4.83 40.28 -28.59
C PRO A 75 5.15 40.63 -30.05
N LYS A 76 4.96 41.90 -30.41
CA LYS A 76 5.27 42.42 -31.76
C LYS A 76 6.68 42.08 -32.23
N THR A 77 7.66 42.16 -31.33
CA THR A 77 9.07 41.85 -31.66
C THR A 77 9.24 40.39 -32.11
N LEU A 78 8.51 39.46 -31.49
CA LEU A 78 8.54 38.06 -31.87
C LEU A 78 7.79 37.81 -33.20
N GLU A 79 6.68 38.50 -33.43
CA GLU A 79 5.96 38.50 -34.71
C GLU A 79 6.89 38.91 -35.86
N ASP A 80 7.63 40.00 -35.68
CA ASP A 80 8.59 40.49 -36.66
C ASP A 80 9.76 39.53 -36.86
N ASP A 81 10.24 38.88 -35.80
CA ASP A 81 11.32 37.89 -35.91
C ASP A 81 10.91 36.65 -36.70
N PHE A 82 9.65 36.21 -36.61
CA PHE A 82 9.12 35.14 -37.47
C PHE A 82 8.92 35.60 -38.92
N LYS A 83 8.32 36.78 -39.16
CA LYS A 83 8.14 37.32 -40.53
C LYS A 83 9.46 37.50 -41.27
N ASN A 84 10.50 37.91 -40.54
CA ASN A 84 11.84 38.13 -41.08
C ASN A 84 12.74 36.88 -41.04
N ASN A 85 12.18 35.71 -40.71
CA ASN A 85 12.90 34.43 -40.63
C ASN A 85 14.13 34.44 -39.69
N ARG A 86 14.11 35.24 -38.62
CA ARG A 86 15.21 35.33 -37.64
C ARG A 86 15.18 34.20 -36.63
N ILE A 87 14.00 33.68 -36.29
CA ILE A 87 13.88 32.48 -35.45
C ILE A 87 14.24 31.24 -36.27
N LYS A 88 15.24 30.50 -35.79
CA LYS A 88 15.74 29.26 -36.41
C LYS A 88 15.58 28.05 -35.50
N LYS A 89 15.37 28.26 -34.20
CA LYS A 89 15.22 27.19 -33.21
C LYS A 89 14.02 27.45 -32.33
N VAL A 90 13.26 26.40 -32.02
CA VAL A 90 12.18 26.44 -31.03
C VAL A 90 12.39 25.30 -30.04
N TYR A 91 12.49 25.62 -28.75
CA TYR A 91 12.50 24.64 -27.69
C TYR A 91 11.19 24.69 -26.91
N CYS A 92 10.43 23.61 -26.90
CA CYS A 92 9.35 23.41 -25.94
C CYS A 92 9.93 22.76 -24.67
N ILE A 93 9.70 23.36 -23.50
CA ILE A 93 10.24 22.85 -22.25
C ILE A 93 9.18 22.69 -21.17
N GLY A 94 9.40 21.73 -20.28
CA GLY A 94 8.58 21.51 -19.08
C GLY A 94 9.14 20.37 -18.23
N GLN A 95 8.46 20.06 -17.13
CA GLN A 95 8.82 18.93 -16.24
C GLN A 95 7.62 18.00 -16.01
N GLY A 96 7.88 16.72 -15.76
CA GLY A 96 6.82 15.71 -15.58
C GLY A 96 5.82 15.67 -16.74
N THR A 97 4.52 15.66 -16.43
CA THR A 97 3.40 15.78 -17.39
C THR A 97 3.52 17.02 -18.29
N ALA A 98 3.90 18.17 -17.76
CA ALA A 98 4.10 19.38 -18.57
C ALA A 98 5.27 19.24 -19.57
N GLY A 99 6.28 18.45 -19.21
CA GLY A 99 7.36 18.08 -20.13
C GLY A 99 6.94 17.07 -21.20
N ILE A 100 5.86 16.31 -21.00
CA ILE A 100 5.27 15.46 -22.05
C ILE A 100 4.36 16.32 -22.93
N ALA A 101 3.60 17.24 -22.34
CA ALA A 101 2.86 18.24 -23.10
C ALA A 101 3.80 19.06 -24.00
N ALA A 102 5.00 19.41 -23.52
CA ALA A 102 6.04 20.03 -24.33
C ALA A 102 6.45 19.20 -25.55
N GLN A 103 6.55 17.88 -25.44
CA GLN A 103 6.78 17.00 -26.58
C GLN A 103 5.61 17.09 -27.58
N GLY A 104 4.37 16.96 -27.11
CA GLY A 104 3.20 17.07 -27.99
C GLY A 104 3.09 18.44 -28.69
N CYS A 105 3.42 19.53 -27.99
CA CYS A 105 3.48 20.87 -28.58
C CYS A 105 4.59 20.99 -29.63
N ALA A 106 5.77 20.40 -29.39
CA ALA A 106 6.85 20.38 -30.37
C ALA A 106 6.48 19.54 -31.61
N ASP A 107 5.77 18.43 -31.43
CA ASP A 107 5.30 17.58 -32.54
C ASP A 107 4.26 18.33 -33.40
N LEU A 108 3.33 19.06 -32.76
CA LEU A 108 2.39 19.95 -33.44
C LEU A 108 3.10 21.05 -34.23
N LEU A 109 4.08 21.71 -33.60
CA LEU A 109 4.86 22.76 -34.25
C LEU A 109 5.69 22.21 -35.42
N ASN A 110 6.28 21.02 -35.30
CA ASN A 110 6.95 20.33 -36.40
C ASN A 110 5.96 20.04 -37.55
N PHE A 111 4.77 19.55 -37.24
CA PHE A 111 3.74 19.32 -38.25
C PHE A 111 3.32 20.61 -38.96
N TYR A 112 3.22 21.74 -38.25
CA TYR A 112 2.82 23.01 -38.87
C TYR A 112 3.96 23.74 -39.59
N LEU A 113 5.19 23.69 -39.07
CA LEU A 113 6.30 24.58 -39.46
C LEU A 113 7.54 23.85 -40.02
N GLY A 114 7.66 22.53 -39.86
CA GLY A 114 8.91 21.78 -40.08
C GLY A 114 9.55 21.99 -41.45
N ASP A 115 8.74 22.23 -42.49
CA ASP A 115 9.21 22.45 -43.86
C ASP A 115 9.99 23.77 -44.06
N LYS A 116 10.00 24.69 -43.08
CA LYS A 116 10.74 25.96 -43.14
C LYS A 116 12.20 25.88 -42.64
N GLY A 117 12.68 24.71 -42.26
CA GLY A 117 14.03 24.56 -41.71
C GLY A 117 14.22 25.22 -40.34
N ILE A 118 13.14 25.33 -39.57
CA ILE A 118 13.19 25.68 -38.14
C ILE A 118 13.42 24.37 -37.38
N ASP A 119 14.44 24.34 -36.53
CA ASP A 119 14.75 23.19 -35.68
C ASP A 119 13.89 23.25 -34.41
N ILE A 120 12.92 22.33 -34.31
CA ILE A 120 11.90 22.33 -33.25
C ILE A 120 12.08 21.08 -32.40
N ARG A 121 12.34 21.28 -31.11
CA ARG A 121 12.63 20.19 -30.17
C ARG A 121 11.87 20.37 -28.86
N ALA A 122 11.59 19.26 -28.20
CA ALA A 122 11.19 19.27 -26.81
C ALA A 122 12.33 18.77 -25.93
N LEU A 123 12.51 19.43 -24.79
CA LEU A 123 13.49 19.03 -23.77
C LEU A 123 12.86 19.18 -22.39
N LYS A 124 13.32 18.38 -21.42
CA LYS A 124 13.06 18.73 -20.02
C LYS A 124 13.76 20.04 -19.71
N SER A 125 13.16 20.89 -18.87
CA SER A 125 13.74 22.20 -18.54
C SER A 125 15.18 22.06 -18.03
N SER A 126 15.40 21.10 -17.12
CA SER A 126 16.72 20.77 -16.57
C SER A 126 17.75 20.36 -17.63
N GLU A 127 17.33 19.62 -18.66
CA GLU A 127 18.21 19.18 -19.74
C GLU A 127 18.66 20.35 -20.61
N LEU A 128 17.72 21.25 -20.96
CA LEU A 128 18.07 22.46 -21.71
C LEU A 128 19.07 23.30 -20.93
N SER A 129 18.79 23.61 -19.66
CA SER A 129 19.68 24.44 -18.85
C SER A 129 21.01 23.77 -18.52
N GLY A 130 21.05 22.45 -18.37
CA GLY A 130 22.22 21.71 -17.94
C GLY A 130 23.20 21.38 -19.06
N PHE A 131 22.71 21.20 -20.30
CA PHE A 131 23.53 20.61 -21.37
C PHE A 131 23.49 21.36 -22.70
N ASN A 132 22.48 22.23 -22.92
CA ASN A 132 22.27 22.85 -24.22
C ASN A 132 22.52 24.36 -24.23
N ILE A 133 22.61 25.01 -23.06
CA ILE A 133 23.04 26.40 -22.93
C ILE A 133 24.58 26.43 -22.88
N ILE A 134 25.21 27.14 -23.81
CA ILE A 134 26.67 27.22 -23.91
C ILE A 134 27.18 28.33 -22.99
N GLU A 135 27.81 27.96 -21.86
CA GLU A 135 28.52 28.88 -20.96
C GLU A 135 29.89 29.30 -21.55
N LYS A 136 29.92 30.12 -22.60
CA LYS A 136 31.16 30.71 -23.15
C LYS A 136 31.14 32.24 -23.13
N GLU A 137 32.30 32.87 -23.32
CA GLU A 137 32.56 34.32 -23.25
C GLU A 137 31.68 35.24 -24.15
N ASN A 138 30.71 34.70 -24.90
CA ASN A 138 29.69 35.43 -25.67
C ASN A 138 28.26 34.91 -25.39
N ALA A 139 27.99 34.46 -24.16
CA ALA A 139 26.71 33.85 -23.77
C ALA A 139 25.50 34.78 -23.99
N GLU A 140 25.67 36.10 -23.85
CA GLU A 140 24.58 37.09 -23.88
C GLU A 140 23.78 37.13 -25.19
N ASN A 141 24.34 36.64 -26.31
CA ASN A 141 23.65 36.60 -27.60
C ASN A 141 23.57 35.20 -28.23
N ALA A 142 23.93 34.16 -27.46
CA ALA A 142 24.05 32.79 -27.97
C ALA A 142 22.73 32.18 -28.45
N MET A 143 21.59 32.72 -28.00
CA MET A 143 20.24 32.21 -28.30
C MET A 143 19.31 33.24 -28.95
N THR A 144 19.85 34.31 -29.54
CA THR A 144 19.07 35.39 -30.20
C THR A 144 18.15 34.93 -31.34
N ASN A 145 18.46 33.79 -31.97
CA ASN A 145 17.63 33.16 -33.01
C ASN A 145 16.71 32.05 -32.47
N THR A 146 16.49 31.99 -31.16
CA THR A 146 15.78 30.91 -30.48
C THR A 146 14.53 31.43 -29.78
N LEU A 147 13.42 30.70 -29.95
CA LEU A 147 12.23 30.81 -29.11
C LEU A 147 12.21 29.65 -28.11
N VAL A 148 11.92 29.95 -26.85
CA VAL A 148 11.67 28.95 -25.80
C VAL A 148 10.21 29.06 -25.35
N VAL A 149 9.45 27.97 -25.54
CA VAL A 149 8.07 27.84 -25.07
C VAL A 149 8.05 27.03 -23.78
N ALA A 150 7.88 27.70 -22.65
CA ALA A 150 7.83 27.07 -21.33
C ALA A 150 6.40 26.65 -20.97
N ILE A 151 6.21 25.37 -20.67
CA ILE A 151 4.91 24.80 -20.33
C ILE A 151 4.92 24.41 -18.85
N SER A 152 3.95 24.93 -18.09
CA SER A 152 3.82 24.64 -16.65
C SER A 152 2.36 24.76 -16.20
N GLN A 153 1.90 23.89 -15.29
CA GLN A 153 0.58 24.05 -14.68
C GLN A 153 0.63 25.15 -13.61
N SER A 154 1.58 25.07 -12.66
CA SER A 154 1.64 25.97 -11.51
C SER A 154 2.29 27.31 -11.81
N GLY A 155 3.15 27.36 -12.83
CA GLY A 155 4.00 28.51 -13.13
C GLY A 155 5.10 28.77 -12.09
N THR A 156 5.25 27.89 -11.10
CA THR A 156 6.24 28.02 -10.00
C THR A 156 7.30 26.93 -10.02
N THR A 157 7.30 26.03 -11.02
CA THR A 157 8.29 24.95 -11.14
C THR A 157 9.69 25.53 -11.19
N THR A 158 10.52 25.24 -10.19
CA THR A 158 11.84 25.86 -9.99
C THR A 158 12.75 25.69 -11.20
N ASP A 159 12.89 24.45 -11.70
CA ASP A 159 13.76 24.17 -12.85
C ASP A 159 13.31 24.94 -14.09
N THR A 160 12.01 24.95 -14.39
CA THR A 160 11.46 25.68 -15.55
C THR A 160 11.69 27.18 -15.44
N ASN A 161 11.44 27.78 -14.26
CA ASN A 161 11.68 29.19 -14.02
C ASN A 161 13.17 29.56 -14.15
N ARG A 162 14.06 28.73 -13.60
CA ARG A 162 15.52 28.93 -13.70
C ARG A 162 16.00 28.82 -15.15
N THR A 163 15.51 27.83 -15.90
CA THR A 163 15.85 27.70 -17.32
C THR A 163 15.40 28.94 -18.11
N ILE A 164 14.23 29.51 -17.82
CA ILE A 164 13.76 30.75 -18.47
C ILE A 164 14.71 31.92 -18.17
N ASP A 165 15.11 32.11 -16.91
CA ASP A 165 16.07 33.16 -16.56
C ASP A 165 17.38 33.02 -17.35
N MET A 166 17.89 31.78 -17.47
CA MET A 166 19.13 31.49 -18.19
C MET A 166 19.02 31.75 -19.70
N VAL A 167 17.98 31.24 -20.37
CA VAL A 167 17.84 31.41 -21.83
C VAL A 167 17.57 32.87 -22.21
N LYS A 168 16.87 33.63 -21.36
CA LYS A 168 16.69 35.08 -21.54
C LYS A 168 18.01 35.83 -21.36
N GLY A 169 18.82 35.42 -20.39
CA GLY A 169 20.20 35.91 -20.26
C GLY A 169 21.05 35.69 -21.50
N CYS A 170 20.70 34.70 -22.34
CA CYS A 170 21.34 34.42 -23.63
C CYS A 170 20.64 35.05 -24.85
N GLY A 171 19.65 35.92 -24.63
CA GLY A 171 18.94 36.63 -25.69
C GLY A 171 17.79 35.86 -26.34
N ALA A 172 17.38 34.70 -25.81
CA ALA A 172 16.25 33.95 -26.34
C ALA A 172 14.92 34.70 -26.14
N LYS A 173 14.00 34.55 -27.10
CA LYS A 173 12.59 34.95 -26.94
C LYS A 173 11.86 33.89 -26.15
N THR A 174 10.88 34.28 -25.33
CA THR A 174 10.20 33.36 -24.43
C THR A 174 8.68 33.52 -24.43
N ILE A 175 7.97 32.40 -24.49
CA ILE A 175 6.52 32.32 -24.28
C ILE A 175 6.23 31.32 -23.17
N ALA A 176 5.32 31.63 -22.25
CA ALA A 176 4.77 30.67 -21.30
C ALA A 176 3.41 30.15 -21.74
N ILE A 177 3.20 28.82 -21.70
CA ILE A 177 1.86 28.22 -21.66
C ILE A 177 1.62 27.79 -20.21
N VAL A 178 0.73 28.52 -19.53
CA VAL A 178 0.55 28.37 -18.08
C VAL A 178 -0.90 28.45 -17.64
N ASN A 179 -1.26 27.71 -16.60
CA ASN A 179 -2.62 27.72 -16.08
C ASN A 179 -2.83 28.74 -14.95
N ARG A 180 -1.81 29.02 -14.15
CA ARG A 180 -1.93 29.95 -13.01
C ARG A 180 -1.55 31.37 -13.41
N ARG A 181 -2.53 32.29 -13.38
CA ARG A 181 -2.29 33.75 -13.42
C ARG A 181 -1.39 34.19 -12.27
N ASP A 182 -0.63 35.25 -12.52
CA ASP A 182 0.22 35.92 -11.53
C ASP A 182 1.20 34.95 -10.84
N SER A 183 1.72 33.98 -11.61
CA SER A 183 2.74 33.05 -11.17
C SER A 183 4.13 33.52 -11.63
N ASP A 184 5.20 33.07 -10.97
CA ASP A 184 6.56 33.53 -11.28
C ASP A 184 6.89 33.48 -12.78
N LEU A 185 6.48 32.41 -13.46
CA LEU A 185 6.72 32.21 -14.89
C LEU A 185 6.06 33.29 -15.76
N THR A 186 4.89 33.82 -15.35
CA THR A 186 4.18 34.87 -16.12
C THR A 186 4.92 36.19 -16.10
N PHE A 187 5.70 36.47 -15.06
CA PHE A 187 6.49 37.70 -14.96
C PHE A 187 7.87 37.57 -15.60
N LYS A 188 8.34 36.34 -15.81
CA LYS A 188 9.67 36.07 -16.36
C LYS A 188 9.70 35.93 -17.88
N THR A 189 8.58 35.60 -18.51
CA THR A 189 8.48 35.36 -19.97
C THR A 189 8.06 36.60 -20.74
N ASP A 190 8.34 36.65 -22.06
CA ASP A 190 8.00 37.81 -22.90
C ASP A 190 6.53 37.79 -23.35
N GLY A 191 5.93 36.62 -23.50
CA GLY A 191 4.52 36.43 -23.80
C GLY A 191 3.89 35.30 -22.98
N VAL A 192 2.61 35.42 -22.64
CA VAL A 192 1.91 34.45 -21.79
C VAL A 192 0.60 33.99 -22.43
N LEU A 193 0.52 32.69 -22.71
CA LEU A 193 -0.67 32.01 -23.17
C LEU A 193 -1.31 31.22 -22.01
N TYR A 194 -2.40 31.77 -21.47
CA TYR A 194 -3.15 31.07 -20.42
C TYR A 194 -3.94 29.87 -20.96
N THR A 195 -3.86 28.76 -20.23
CA THR A 195 -4.76 27.61 -20.38
C THR A 195 -6.01 27.79 -19.52
N SER A 196 -7.13 27.17 -19.94
CA SER A 196 -8.46 27.40 -19.37
C SER A 196 -8.73 28.91 -19.25
N SER A 197 -9.28 29.36 -18.13
CA SER A 197 -9.45 30.78 -17.81
C SER A 197 -8.21 31.41 -17.14
N GLY A 198 -7.14 30.66 -16.89
CA GLY A 198 -6.01 31.09 -16.06
C GLY A 198 -6.31 31.10 -14.54
N ARG A 199 -7.51 30.71 -14.13
CA ARG A 199 -7.98 30.66 -12.73
C ARG A 199 -8.34 29.25 -12.27
N ASP A 200 -8.27 28.29 -13.18
CA ASP A 200 -8.81 26.94 -13.00
C ASP A 200 -7.85 26.10 -12.15
N ILE A 201 -8.02 26.07 -10.82
CA ILE A 201 -7.10 25.36 -9.93
C ILE A 201 -7.25 23.85 -10.11
N GLU A 202 -6.10 23.18 -10.21
CA GLU A 202 -6.00 21.73 -10.15
C GLU A 202 -5.56 21.35 -8.73
N MET A 203 -6.43 20.65 -8.02
CA MET A 203 -6.26 20.19 -6.64
C MET A 203 -5.72 18.77 -6.57
N SER A 204 -5.98 17.93 -7.59
CA SER A 204 -5.29 16.66 -7.72
C SER A 204 -3.80 16.88 -7.88
N VAL A 205 -2.99 16.11 -7.14
CA VAL A 205 -1.53 16.13 -7.32
C VAL A 205 -1.15 15.58 -8.70
N ALA A 206 -1.82 14.53 -9.16
CA ALA A 206 -1.63 14.00 -10.50
C ALA A 206 -2.40 14.87 -11.50
N SER A 207 -1.68 15.55 -12.39
CA SER A 207 -2.27 16.48 -13.38
C SER A 207 -3.06 15.74 -14.46
N THR A 208 -4.19 16.33 -14.87
CA THR A 208 -5.22 15.84 -15.79
C THR A 208 -5.61 16.93 -16.80
N LYS A 209 -6.54 17.83 -16.45
CA LYS A 209 -7.08 18.88 -17.31
C LYS A 209 -6.01 19.81 -17.89
N ALA A 210 -4.95 20.08 -17.11
CA ALA A 210 -3.88 20.94 -17.58
C ALA A 210 -3.15 20.34 -18.78
N PHE A 211 -2.97 19.02 -18.86
CA PHE A 211 -2.31 18.36 -20.00
C PHE A 211 -3.08 18.62 -21.31
N TYR A 212 -4.38 18.35 -21.34
CA TYR A 212 -5.19 18.52 -22.55
C TYR A 212 -5.23 19.99 -22.99
N SER A 213 -5.43 20.90 -22.04
CA SER A 213 -5.44 22.34 -22.30
C SER A 213 -4.08 22.85 -22.77
N GLN A 214 -2.96 22.29 -22.27
CA GLN A 214 -1.62 22.63 -22.75
C GLN A 214 -1.39 22.21 -24.20
N ILE A 215 -1.82 21.01 -24.60
CA ILE A 215 -1.75 20.57 -26.00
C ILE A 215 -2.63 21.45 -26.89
N ALA A 216 -3.86 21.77 -26.47
CA ALA A 216 -4.75 22.65 -27.20
C ALA A 216 -4.20 24.08 -27.36
N ALA A 217 -3.61 24.63 -26.30
CA ALA A 217 -2.91 25.92 -26.35
C ALA A 217 -1.70 25.88 -27.30
N GLY A 218 -0.90 24.81 -27.24
CA GLY A 218 0.21 24.59 -28.16
C GLY A 218 -0.23 24.51 -29.62
N ALA A 219 -1.38 23.89 -29.89
CA ALA A 219 -1.95 23.82 -31.24
C ALA A 219 -2.34 25.21 -31.77
N ILE A 220 -3.08 26.02 -30.99
CA ILE A 220 -3.42 27.40 -31.41
C ILE A 220 -2.15 28.25 -31.57
N LEU A 221 -1.19 28.16 -30.65
CA LEU A 221 0.07 28.88 -30.76
C LEU A 221 0.82 28.51 -32.04
N GLY A 222 0.88 27.22 -32.37
CA GLY A 222 1.50 26.74 -33.59
C GLY A 222 0.79 27.22 -34.85
N LEU A 223 -0.55 27.22 -34.87
CA LEU A 223 -1.32 27.78 -36.00
C LEU A 223 -1.11 29.29 -36.16
N HIS A 224 -1.00 30.03 -35.05
CA HIS A 224 -0.69 31.45 -35.07
C HIS A 224 0.69 31.72 -35.71
N ILE A 225 1.71 31.00 -35.25
CA ILE A 225 3.06 31.09 -35.82
C ILE A 225 3.04 30.67 -37.30
N ALA A 226 2.30 29.62 -37.65
CA ALA A 226 2.19 29.12 -39.01
C ALA A 226 1.56 30.15 -39.96
N SER A 227 0.56 30.88 -39.48
CA SER A 227 -0.08 31.99 -40.19
C SER A 227 0.90 33.14 -40.41
N ILE A 228 1.61 33.58 -39.37
CA ILE A 228 2.56 34.71 -39.44
C ILE A 228 3.74 34.37 -40.37
N ALA A 229 4.29 33.16 -40.24
CA ALA A 229 5.40 32.68 -41.05
C ALA A 229 4.96 32.18 -42.45
N GLN A 230 3.67 32.31 -42.78
CA GLN A 230 3.08 31.92 -44.08
C GLN A 230 3.51 30.50 -44.51
N THR A 231 3.44 29.57 -43.56
CA THR A 231 3.80 28.15 -43.78
C THR A 231 2.60 27.30 -44.20
N ARG A 232 1.40 27.74 -43.82
CA ARG A 232 0.14 27.07 -44.08
C ARG A 232 -0.88 28.08 -44.62
N SER A 233 -1.81 27.60 -45.44
CA SER A 233 -2.87 28.45 -46.01
C SER A 233 -3.98 28.72 -45.00
N SER A 234 -4.81 29.73 -45.26
CA SER A 234 -5.97 30.06 -44.44
C SER A 234 -6.99 28.91 -44.39
N GLU A 235 -7.12 28.14 -45.46
CA GLU A 235 -7.97 26.94 -45.54
C GLU A 235 -7.47 25.86 -44.57
N PHE A 236 -6.16 25.58 -44.59
CA PHE A 236 -5.56 24.63 -43.66
C PHE A 236 -5.75 25.08 -42.21
N ILE A 237 -5.48 26.36 -41.90
CA ILE A 237 -5.67 26.90 -40.56
C ILE A 237 -7.13 26.75 -40.12
N THR A 238 -8.08 27.05 -41.02
CA THR A 238 -9.52 26.90 -40.77
C THR A 238 -9.90 25.44 -40.52
N GLU A 239 -9.40 24.49 -41.30
CA GLU A 239 -9.62 23.05 -41.08
C GLU A 239 -9.11 22.62 -39.70
N GLN A 240 -7.88 23.02 -39.35
CA GLN A 240 -7.28 22.67 -38.07
C GLN A 240 -8.04 23.29 -36.88
N ILE A 241 -8.49 24.54 -36.99
CA ILE A 241 -9.31 25.19 -35.96
C ILE A 241 -10.64 24.45 -35.78
N ASN A 242 -11.30 24.05 -36.86
CA ASN A 242 -12.53 23.27 -36.78
C ASN A 242 -12.33 21.92 -36.06
N GLU A 243 -11.24 21.22 -36.34
CA GLU A 243 -10.89 19.98 -35.64
C GLU A 243 -10.69 20.21 -34.13
N ILE A 244 -9.95 21.27 -33.75
CA ILE A 244 -9.70 21.62 -32.34
C ILE A 244 -11.01 21.99 -31.63
N LEU A 245 -11.87 22.78 -32.27
CA LEU A 245 -13.18 23.16 -31.73
C LEU A 245 -14.11 21.95 -31.54
N GLY A 246 -13.92 20.87 -32.31
CA GLY A 246 -14.68 19.62 -32.16
C GLY A 246 -14.12 18.67 -31.09
N LEU A 247 -12.90 18.88 -30.58
CA LEU A 247 -12.29 17.99 -29.58
C LEU A 247 -13.09 17.89 -28.26
N PRO A 248 -13.64 18.98 -27.68
CA PRO A 248 -14.42 18.90 -26.45
C PRO A 248 -15.61 17.94 -26.56
N ASP A 249 -16.32 17.93 -27.69
CA ASP A 249 -17.43 16.99 -27.91
C ASP A 249 -16.95 15.54 -28.03
N LYS A 250 -15.83 15.31 -28.72
CA LYS A 250 -15.19 13.98 -28.77
C LYS A 250 -14.76 13.51 -27.37
N MET A 251 -14.25 14.42 -26.52
CA MET A 251 -13.92 14.11 -25.13
C MET A 251 -15.16 13.75 -24.30
N ARG A 252 -16.29 14.47 -24.48
CA ARG A 252 -17.56 14.14 -23.81
C ARG A 252 -18.06 12.75 -24.17
N ILE A 253 -17.92 12.33 -25.43
CA ILE A 253 -18.25 10.96 -25.87
C ILE A 253 -17.41 9.94 -25.08
N ILE A 254 -16.11 10.16 -24.95
CA ILE A 254 -15.20 9.28 -24.18
C ILE A 254 -15.56 9.24 -22.69
N LEU A 255 -15.90 10.38 -22.08
CA LEU A 255 -16.38 10.42 -20.70
C LEU A 255 -17.67 9.59 -20.51
N GLY A 256 -18.50 9.47 -21.55
CA GLY A 256 -19.66 8.58 -21.59
C GLY A 256 -19.31 7.08 -21.53
N MET A 257 -18.10 6.70 -21.94
CA MET A 257 -17.60 5.31 -21.93
C MET A 257 -17.07 4.86 -20.55
N LYS A 258 -17.22 5.68 -19.50
CA LYS A 258 -16.60 5.45 -18.18
C LYS A 258 -16.88 4.08 -17.57
N GLU A 259 -18.08 3.51 -17.74
CA GLU A 259 -18.42 2.21 -17.13
C GLU A 259 -17.71 1.07 -17.85
N GLN A 260 -17.61 1.10 -19.19
CA GLN A 260 -16.82 0.13 -19.95
C GLN A 260 -15.34 0.18 -19.57
N ILE A 261 -14.79 1.40 -19.44
CA ILE A 261 -13.38 1.59 -19.04
C ILE A 261 -13.16 1.08 -17.61
N LYS A 262 -14.11 1.33 -16.70
CA LYS A 262 -14.07 0.85 -15.32
C LYS A 262 -14.11 -0.67 -15.26
N GLU A 263 -15.02 -1.33 -15.98
CA GLU A 263 -15.13 -2.79 -16.00
C GLU A 263 -13.81 -3.45 -16.44
N SER A 264 -13.21 -2.93 -17.53
CA SER A 264 -11.89 -3.35 -17.99
C SER A 264 -10.82 -3.19 -16.90
N ALA A 265 -10.70 -2.01 -16.31
CA ALA A 265 -9.68 -1.72 -15.31
C ALA A 265 -9.84 -2.60 -14.04
N PHE A 266 -11.06 -2.80 -13.54
CA PHE A 266 -11.33 -3.68 -12.40
C PHE A 266 -11.04 -5.15 -12.69
N SER A 267 -11.25 -5.61 -13.93
CA SER A 267 -10.93 -6.97 -14.33
C SER A 267 -9.43 -7.18 -14.55
N LEU A 268 -8.72 -6.19 -15.09
CA LEU A 268 -7.37 -6.39 -15.64
C LEU A 268 -6.24 -5.86 -14.76
N ALA A 269 -6.46 -4.82 -13.95
CA ALA A 269 -5.38 -4.20 -13.17
C ALA A 269 -4.69 -5.19 -12.21
N ILE A 270 -5.42 -6.12 -11.63
CA ILE A 270 -4.84 -7.13 -10.72
C ILE A 270 -4.44 -8.43 -11.43
N SER A 271 -4.61 -8.53 -12.76
CA SER A 271 -4.39 -9.75 -13.52
C SER A 271 -2.93 -9.98 -13.96
N LYS A 272 -2.14 -8.91 -14.02
CA LYS A 272 -0.75 -8.92 -14.49
C LYS A 272 0.15 -8.08 -13.60
N ASP A 273 1.37 -8.56 -13.42
CA ASP A 273 2.38 -7.94 -12.55
C ASP A 273 3.06 -6.76 -13.25
N TYR A 274 3.47 -7.00 -14.50
CA TYR A 274 4.16 -6.05 -15.36
C TYR A 274 3.20 -5.35 -16.31
N TRP A 275 3.35 -4.04 -16.42
CA TRP A 275 2.51 -3.21 -17.27
C TRP A 275 3.38 -2.36 -18.20
N ALA A 276 2.85 -2.05 -19.37
CA ALA A 276 3.46 -1.16 -20.34
C ALA A 276 2.41 -0.29 -21.01
N THR A 277 2.84 0.88 -21.49
CA THR A 277 2.08 1.69 -22.44
C THR A 277 2.87 1.79 -23.73
N VAL A 278 2.21 1.71 -24.87
CA VAL A 278 2.87 1.81 -26.17
C VAL A 278 2.14 2.75 -27.10
N GLY A 279 2.91 3.50 -27.87
CA GLY A 279 2.42 4.45 -28.86
C GLY A 279 3.55 4.84 -29.82
N SER A 280 3.21 5.14 -31.07
CA SER A 280 4.16 5.55 -32.10
C SER A 280 3.72 6.87 -32.73
N GLY A 281 4.66 7.63 -33.32
CA GLY A 281 4.38 8.98 -33.80
C GLY A 281 3.86 9.88 -32.69
N SER A 282 2.84 10.69 -32.95
CA SER A 282 2.20 11.54 -31.93
C SER A 282 1.62 10.73 -30.77
N ASN A 283 1.21 9.47 -31.00
CA ASN A 283 0.69 8.63 -29.92
C ASN A 283 1.75 8.20 -28.90
N LYS A 284 3.05 8.43 -29.16
CA LYS A 284 4.08 8.26 -28.12
C LYS A 284 3.86 9.24 -26.95
N THR A 285 3.43 10.48 -27.24
CA THR A 285 3.02 11.45 -26.22
C THR A 285 1.92 10.89 -25.33
N SER A 286 0.91 10.23 -25.92
CA SER A 286 -0.17 9.56 -25.18
C SER A 286 0.38 8.47 -24.27
N ALA A 287 1.21 7.57 -24.81
CA ALA A 287 1.76 6.46 -24.06
C ALA A 287 2.60 6.94 -22.86
N ASP A 288 3.43 7.97 -23.07
CA ASP A 288 4.27 8.54 -22.01
C ASP A 288 3.44 9.16 -20.89
N GLU A 289 2.37 9.88 -21.22
CA GLU A 289 1.52 10.54 -20.23
C GLU A 289 0.67 9.53 -19.46
N ILE A 290 0.08 8.55 -20.17
CA ILE A 290 -0.63 7.44 -19.52
C ILE A 290 0.31 6.70 -18.57
N ARG A 291 1.56 6.43 -18.96
CA ARG A 291 2.56 5.82 -18.08
C ARG A 291 2.77 6.64 -16.80
N ILE A 292 2.94 7.97 -16.90
CA ILE A 292 3.09 8.81 -15.69
C ILE A 292 1.87 8.65 -14.78
N LYS A 293 0.65 8.79 -15.30
CA LYS A 293 -0.56 8.68 -14.47
C LYS A 293 -0.70 7.32 -13.83
N LEU A 294 -0.44 6.25 -14.56
CA LEU A 294 -0.51 4.91 -13.99
C LEU A 294 0.56 4.71 -12.91
N SER A 295 1.77 5.24 -13.08
CA SER A 295 2.81 5.18 -12.05
C SER A 295 2.42 5.97 -10.80
N GLU A 296 1.90 7.19 -10.96
CA GLU A 296 1.45 8.06 -9.86
C GLU A 296 0.24 7.49 -9.11
N LEU A 297 -0.73 6.89 -9.82
CA LEU A 297 -1.96 6.39 -9.23
C LEU A 297 -1.87 4.94 -8.74
N CYS A 298 -1.13 4.09 -9.45
CA CYS A 298 -1.09 2.65 -9.16
C CYS A 298 0.17 2.21 -8.41
N TYR A 299 1.17 3.10 -8.24
CA TYR A 299 2.47 2.81 -7.61
C TYR A 299 3.16 1.59 -8.21
N LYS A 300 3.12 1.51 -9.54
CA LYS A 300 3.80 0.49 -10.35
C LYS A 300 4.89 1.16 -11.16
N THR A 301 6.01 0.46 -11.36
CA THR A 301 6.95 0.81 -12.42
C THR A 301 6.38 0.31 -13.74
N ILE A 302 6.25 1.21 -14.71
CA ILE A 302 5.56 0.95 -15.98
C ILE A 302 6.48 1.45 -17.10
N SER A 303 6.73 0.62 -18.11
CA SER A 303 7.48 1.04 -19.29
C SER A 303 6.62 1.87 -20.24
N SER A 304 7.26 2.74 -21.03
CA SER A 304 6.59 3.38 -22.17
C SER A 304 7.47 3.31 -23.39
N ASP A 305 7.04 2.51 -24.36
CA ASP A 305 7.86 2.10 -25.49
C ASP A 305 7.19 2.50 -26.81
N PHE A 306 7.98 2.54 -27.89
CA PHE A 306 7.40 2.54 -29.23
C PHE A 306 6.77 1.18 -29.51
N ILE A 307 5.66 1.14 -30.26
CA ILE A 307 4.88 -0.09 -30.45
C ILE A 307 5.77 -1.21 -31.02
N GLU A 308 6.47 -0.94 -32.12
CA GLU A 308 7.32 -1.93 -32.78
C GLU A 308 8.49 -2.39 -31.90
N ASP A 309 9.01 -1.54 -31.03
CA ASP A 309 10.19 -1.83 -30.22
C ASP A 309 9.87 -2.70 -28.99
N LYS A 310 8.61 -2.71 -28.54
CA LYS A 310 8.17 -3.46 -27.35
C LYS A 310 8.52 -4.95 -27.42
N LYS A 311 8.49 -5.55 -28.61
CA LYS A 311 8.84 -6.96 -28.82
C LYS A 311 10.32 -7.27 -28.60
N HIS A 312 11.19 -6.25 -28.63
CA HIS A 312 12.63 -6.38 -28.45
C HIS A 312 13.10 -6.15 -27.01
N ILE A 313 12.23 -5.68 -26.11
CA ILE A 313 12.61 -5.24 -24.76
C ILE A 313 12.23 -6.30 -23.71
N ASP A 314 10.94 -6.42 -23.39
CA ASP A 314 10.45 -7.15 -22.21
C ASP A 314 9.10 -7.84 -22.45
N LEU A 315 8.75 -8.14 -23.71
CA LEU A 315 7.50 -8.87 -24.04
C LEU A 315 7.41 -10.25 -23.35
N SER A 316 8.55 -10.86 -23.03
CA SER A 316 8.66 -12.11 -22.27
C SER A 316 8.11 -12.04 -20.84
N SER A 317 7.91 -10.84 -20.29
CA SER A 317 7.26 -10.63 -18.99
C SER A 317 5.73 -10.83 -19.01
N GLU A 318 5.18 -11.15 -20.20
CA GLU A 318 3.74 -11.29 -20.46
C GLU A 318 2.90 -10.11 -19.94
N PRO A 319 3.25 -8.84 -20.23
CA PRO A 319 2.70 -7.69 -19.54
C PRO A 319 1.26 -7.36 -19.95
N LEU A 320 0.55 -6.58 -19.13
CA LEU A 320 -0.60 -5.82 -19.59
C LEU A 320 -0.11 -4.62 -20.41
N ILE A 321 -0.63 -4.43 -21.62
CA ILE A 321 -0.14 -3.38 -22.54
C ILE A 321 -1.29 -2.48 -22.94
N ILE A 322 -1.23 -1.19 -22.60
CA ILE A 322 -2.16 -0.18 -23.14
C ILE A 322 -1.59 0.33 -24.46
N ILE A 323 -2.30 0.12 -25.56
CA ILE A 323 -1.89 0.49 -26.92
C ILE A 323 -2.67 1.72 -27.38
N CYS A 324 -1.95 2.80 -27.68
CA CYS A 324 -2.52 4.03 -28.23
C CYS A 324 -2.47 4.00 -29.76
N ALA A 325 -3.58 3.67 -30.41
CA ALA A 325 -3.69 3.52 -31.88
C ALA A 325 -4.73 4.46 -32.53
N ALA A 326 -5.59 5.12 -31.74
CA ALA A 326 -6.59 6.02 -32.30
C ALA A 326 -5.92 7.20 -33.01
N GLY A 327 -6.51 7.64 -34.13
CA GLY A 327 -5.99 8.71 -34.99
C GLY A 327 -4.74 8.35 -35.81
N THR A 328 -4.27 7.09 -35.75
CA THR A 328 -3.18 6.62 -36.60
C THR A 328 -3.65 6.41 -38.04
N ARG A 329 -2.85 6.87 -39.01
CA ARG A 329 -3.09 6.68 -40.44
C ARG A 329 -3.09 5.19 -40.85
N GLU A 330 -3.89 4.84 -41.85
CA GLU A 330 -4.07 3.45 -42.32
C GLU A 330 -2.74 2.77 -42.70
N SER A 331 -1.78 3.52 -43.26
CA SER A 331 -0.48 2.96 -43.68
C SER A 331 0.38 2.42 -42.53
N VAL A 332 0.09 2.81 -41.28
CA VAL A 332 0.80 2.35 -40.07
C VAL A 332 -0.10 1.46 -39.21
N LEU A 333 -1.43 1.62 -39.32
CA LEU A 333 -2.40 0.88 -38.52
C LEU A 333 -2.27 -0.64 -38.69
N GLY A 334 -1.99 -1.11 -39.91
CA GLY A 334 -1.74 -2.52 -40.21
C GLY A 334 -0.56 -3.11 -39.42
N ASP A 335 0.52 -2.34 -39.25
CA ASP A 335 1.68 -2.77 -38.48
C ASP A 335 1.37 -2.82 -36.98
N ILE A 336 0.61 -1.86 -36.45
CA ILE A 336 0.15 -1.87 -35.06
C ILE A 336 -0.75 -3.07 -34.77
N ILE A 337 -1.66 -3.44 -35.69
CA ILE A 337 -2.50 -4.63 -35.57
C ILE A 337 -1.63 -5.89 -35.52
N LYS A 338 -0.63 -5.98 -36.42
CA LYS A 338 0.31 -7.09 -36.46
C LYS A 338 1.13 -7.21 -35.17
N ASP A 339 1.66 -6.11 -34.65
CA ASP A 339 2.39 -6.13 -33.37
C ASP A 339 1.46 -6.47 -32.20
N THR A 340 0.19 -6.03 -32.22
CA THR A 340 -0.82 -6.44 -31.23
C THR A 340 -1.06 -7.95 -31.25
N ALA A 341 -1.11 -8.55 -32.45
CA ALA A 341 -1.21 -10.00 -32.60
C ALA A 341 0.04 -10.72 -32.05
N ILE A 342 1.24 -10.17 -32.26
CA ILE A 342 2.48 -10.67 -31.65
C ILE A 342 2.41 -10.59 -30.13
N PHE A 343 1.96 -9.46 -29.57
CA PHE A 343 1.83 -9.32 -28.12
C PHE A 343 0.88 -10.36 -27.53
N HIS A 344 -0.28 -10.55 -28.16
CA HIS A 344 -1.24 -11.57 -27.78
C HIS A 344 -0.64 -12.99 -27.84
N ALA A 345 0.07 -13.32 -28.92
CA ALA A 345 0.71 -14.63 -29.09
C ALA A 345 1.76 -14.93 -28.00
N HIS A 346 2.41 -13.89 -27.47
CA HIS A 346 3.34 -13.97 -26.34
C HIS A 346 2.66 -13.82 -24.96
N LYS A 347 1.34 -14.04 -24.88
CA LYS A 347 0.54 -13.99 -23.64
C LYS A 347 0.51 -12.64 -22.92
N ALA A 348 0.93 -11.58 -23.58
CA ALA A 348 0.62 -10.24 -23.10
C ALA A 348 -0.91 -10.03 -23.09
N THR A 349 -1.37 -9.00 -22.40
CA THR A 349 -2.79 -8.64 -22.33
C THR A 349 -2.98 -7.25 -22.94
N PRO A 350 -3.20 -7.16 -24.26
CA PRO A 350 -3.38 -5.88 -24.93
C PRO A 350 -4.72 -5.24 -24.56
N VAL A 351 -4.71 -3.96 -24.22
CA VAL A 351 -5.87 -3.08 -24.08
C VAL A 351 -5.69 -1.98 -25.11
N VAL A 352 -6.53 -1.96 -26.15
CA VAL A 352 -6.32 -1.10 -27.31
C VAL A 352 -7.26 0.09 -27.27
N ILE A 353 -6.72 1.28 -27.51
CA ILE A 353 -7.48 2.49 -27.78
C ILE A 353 -7.38 2.77 -29.27
N THR A 354 -8.50 2.71 -30.00
CA THR A 354 -8.54 2.82 -31.46
C THR A 354 -9.74 3.67 -31.92
N THR A 355 -9.80 4.00 -33.21
CA THR A 355 -10.90 4.76 -33.79
C THR A 355 -12.16 3.90 -33.97
N ILE A 356 -13.36 4.50 -33.85
CA ILE A 356 -14.64 3.85 -34.19
C ILE A 356 -14.61 3.30 -35.62
N GLY A 357 -15.05 2.04 -35.77
CA GLY A 357 -15.04 1.31 -37.04
C GLY A 357 -13.82 0.42 -37.24
N GLU A 358 -12.80 0.52 -36.39
CA GLU A 358 -11.64 -0.36 -36.43
C GLU A 358 -11.84 -1.61 -35.55
N ASP A 359 -12.23 -2.71 -36.19
CA ASP A 359 -12.56 -3.97 -35.51
C ASP A 359 -11.42 -5.01 -35.57
N ARG A 360 -10.34 -4.77 -36.33
CA ARG A 360 -9.26 -5.75 -36.54
C ARG A 360 -8.48 -6.08 -35.26
N PHE A 361 -8.56 -5.22 -34.24
CA PHE A 361 -7.95 -5.48 -32.92
C PHE A 361 -8.76 -6.45 -32.05
N ASP A 362 -10.06 -6.62 -32.29
CA ASP A 362 -10.98 -7.33 -31.40
C ASP A 362 -10.59 -8.81 -31.19
N ILE A 363 -9.86 -9.40 -32.15
CA ILE A 363 -9.40 -10.79 -32.11
C ILE A 363 -8.18 -10.96 -31.17
N TYR A 364 -7.38 -9.91 -30.98
CA TYR A 364 -6.09 -9.97 -30.31
C TYR A 364 -6.08 -9.24 -28.96
N ALA A 365 -6.87 -8.19 -28.83
CA ALA A 365 -6.95 -7.40 -27.62
C ALA A 365 -7.93 -8.00 -26.62
N LYS A 366 -7.61 -7.84 -25.33
CA LYS A 366 -8.49 -8.25 -24.25
C LYS A 366 -9.69 -7.32 -24.11
N ASP A 367 -9.45 -6.02 -24.27
CA ASP A 367 -10.46 -4.96 -24.34
C ASP A 367 -10.07 -3.95 -25.42
N VAL A 368 -11.07 -3.41 -26.13
CA VAL A 368 -10.88 -2.39 -27.18
C VAL A 368 -11.81 -1.21 -26.89
N PHE A 369 -11.22 -0.01 -26.75
CA PHE A 369 -11.92 1.25 -26.60
C PHE A 369 -11.94 1.98 -27.93
N LYS A 370 -13.09 1.98 -28.59
CA LYS A 370 -13.33 2.63 -29.88
C LYS A 370 -13.80 4.06 -29.65
N ILE A 371 -12.95 5.04 -29.94
CA ILE A 371 -13.19 6.47 -29.70
C ILE A 371 -13.44 7.24 -31.01
N PRO A 372 -14.04 8.45 -30.96
CA PRO A 372 -14.27 9.26 -32.16
C PRO A 372 -13.01 9.51 -32.98
N ASP A 373 -13.16 9.57 -34.30
CA ASP A 373 -12.05 9.83 -35.22
C ASP A 373 -11.42 11.21 -34.98
N THR A 374 -10.10 11.28 -35.15
CA THR A 374 -9.32 12.49 -34.94
C THR A 374 -8.04 12.46 -35.77
N LYS A 375 -7.53 13.64 -36.14
CA LYS A 375 -6.23 13.75 -36.81
C LYS A 375 -5.10 13.27 -35.87
N GLU A 376 -4.06 12.70 -36.46
CA GLU A 376 -2.94 12.05 -35.75
C GLU A 376 -2.29 12.94 -34.68
N HIS A 377 -2.03 14.21 -35.00
CA HIS A 377 -1.41 15.16 -34.07
C HIS A 377 -2.35 15.65 -32.95
N PHE A 378 -3.66 15.40 -33.03
CA PHE A 378 -4.62 15.65 -31.94
C PHE A 378 -5.01 14.39 -31.16
N ALA A 379 -4.64 13.21 -31.69
CA ALA A 379 -4.84 11.92 -31.01
C ALA A 379 -4.32 11.87 -29.56
N PRO A 380 -3.24 12.60 -29.18
CA PRO A 380 -2.79 12.64 -27.79
C PRO A 380 -3.83 13.09 -26.78
N ILE A 381 -4.75 13.97 -27.15
CA ILE A 381 -5.80 14.44 -26.23
C ILE A 381 -6.79 13.31 -25.93
N LEU A 382 -7.26 12.61 -26.96
CA LEU A 382 -8.31 11.61 -26.81
C LEU A 382 -7.79 10.27 -26.26
N ASN A 383 -6.65 9.77 -26.74
CA ASN A 383 -6.05 8.52 -26.22
C ASN A 383 -5.70 8.66 -24.73
N THR A 384 -5.11 9.78 -24.34
CA THR A 384 -4.73 10.04 -22.95
C THR A 384 -5.95 10.11 -22.04
N LEU A 385 -7.08 10.66 -22.51
CA LEU A 385 -8.32 10.70 -21.73
C LEU A 385 -8.83 9.31 -21.35
N VAL A 386 -8.80 8.36 -22.29
CA VAL A 386 -9.14 6.96 -22.00
C VAL A 386 -8.17 6.37 -20.98
N GLY A 387 -6.86 6.56 -21.17
CA GLY A 387 -5.84 6.03 -20.27
C GLY A 387 -5.88 6.63 -18.86
N HIS A 388 -6.21 7.92 -18.72
CA HIS A 388 -6.42 8.59 -17.43
C HIS A 388 -7.62 7.99 -16.67
N LEU A 389 -8.75 7.79 -17.36
CA LEU A 389 -9.93 7.10 -16.79
C LEU A 389 -9.60 5.66 -16.39
N TRP A 390 -8.92 4.91 -17.26
CA TRP A 390 -8.52 3.53 -16.99
C TRP A 390 -7.59 3.48 -15.77
N GLY A 391 -6.62 4.38 -15.69
CA GLY A 391 -5.69 4.47 -14.56
C GLY A 391 -6.35 4.81 -13.22
N TYR A 392 -7.34 5.71 -13.24
CA TYR A 392 -8.16 6.00 -12.06
C TYR A 392 -8.88 4.74 -11.55
N TYR A 393 -9.57 4.02 -12.44
CA TYR A 393 -10.28 2.81 -12.05
C TYR A 393 -9.34 1.66 -11.68
N ALA A 394 -8.17 1.57 -12.30
CA ALA A 394 -7.15 0.59 -11.94
C ALA A 394 -6.62 0.83 -10.52
N ALA A 395 -6.39 2.09 -10.14
CA ALA A 395 -6.03 2.46 -8.77
C ALA A 395 -7.15 2.10 -7.78
N LEU A 396 -8.41 2.33 -8.13
CA LEU A 396 -9.55 1.92 -7.29
C LEU A 396 -9.65 0.40 -7.14
N ALA A 397 -9.41 -0.36 -8.20
CA ALA A 397 -9.39 -1.83 -8.14
C ALA A 397 -8.31 -2.35 -7.19
N ILE A 398 -7.11 -1.75 -7.22
CA ILE A 398 -6.03 -2.07 -6.29
C ILE A 398 -6.41 -1.66 -4.85
N ASN A 399 -7.02 -0.48 -4.68
CA ASN A 399 -7.47 0.02 -3.38
C ASN A 399 -8.56 -0.86 -2.77
N GLU A 400 -9.46 -1.44 -3.56
CA GLU A 400 -10.50 -2.35 -3.07
C GLU A 400 -9.89 -3.59 -2.41
N ALA A 401 -8.77 -4.10 -2.93
CA ALA A 401 -8.05 -5.21 -2.29
C ALA A 401 -7.52 -4.83 -0.89
N SER A 402 -7.15 -3.57 -0.67
CA SER A 402 -6.78 -3.06 0.66
C SER A 402 -7.96 -3.04 1.64
N ARG A 403 -9.17 -2.70 1.16
CA ARG A 403 -10.39 -2.69 1.99
C ARG A 403 -10.72 -4.06 2.54
N PHE A 404 -10.57 -5.12 1.74
CA PHE A 404 -10.74 -6.50 2.21
C PHE A 404 -9.83 -6.82 3.41
N MET A 405 -8.57 -6.37 3.38
CA MET A 405 -7.64 -6.56 4.50
C MET A 405 -8.00 -5.69 5.70
N TYR A 406 -8.41 -4.44 5.45
CA TYR A 406 -8.83 -3.49 6.47
C TYR A 406 -10.06 -3.98 7.24
N GLU A 407 -11.08 -4.48 6.54
CA GLU A 407 -12.26 -5.07 7.16
C GLU A 407 -11.91 -6.29 8.01
N GLY A 408 -11.04 -7.18 7.50
CA GLY A 408 -10.54 -8.32 8.26
C GLY A 408 -9.76 -7.91 9.51
N ARG A 409 -8.92 -6.87 9.40
CA ARG A 409 -8.19 -6.28 10.52
C ARG A 409 -9.12 -5.76 11.60
N ASN A 410 -10.11 -4.96 11.20
CA ASN A 410 -11.06 -4.35 12.13
C ASN A 410 -11.93 -5.39 12.81
N GLN A 411 -12.39 -6.42 12.08
CA GLN A 411 -13.14 -7.52 12.71
C GLN A 411 -12.35 -8.22 13.82
N VAL A 412 -11.03 -8.40 13.65
CA VAL A 412 -10.18 -8.98 14.69
C VAL A 412 -9.95 -8.01 15.85
N GLN A 413 -9.73 -6.72 15.54
CA GLN A 413 -9.55 -5.67 16.56
C GLN A 413 -10.81 -5.49 17.42
N ASP A 414 -11.97 -5.32 16.79
CA ASP A 414 -13.26 -5.13 17.47
C ASP A 414 -13.55 -6.30 18.41
N LEU A 415 -13.20 -7.52 17.99
CA LEU A 415 -13.38 -8.71 18.82
C LEU A 415 -12.42 -8.74 20.02
N LEU A 416 -11.17 -8.33 19.85
CA LEU A 416 -10.21 -8.19 20.96
C LEU A 416 -10.67 -7.12 21.96
N ASP A 417 -11.19 -6.00 21.47
CA ASP A 417 -11.69 -4.90 22.29
C ASP A 417 -12.95 -5.34 23.08
N GLU A 418 -13.86 -6.10 22.47
CA GLU A 418 -15.04 -6.69 23.13
C GLU A 418 -14.63 -7.63 24.28
N TYR A 419 -13.65 -8.51 24.05
CA TYR A 419 -13.18 -9.43 25.09
C TYR A 419 -12.41 -8.72 26.20
N THR A 420 -11.61 -7.71 25.85
CA THR A 420 -10.87 -6.91 26.84
C THR A 420 -11.84 -6.12 27.72
N ALA A 421 -12.93 -5.59 27.15
CA ALA A 421 -14.01 -4.92 27.90
C ALA A 421 -14.74 -5.85 28.88
N THR A 422 -14.75 -7.17 28.62
CA THR A 422 -15.31 -8.17 29.53
C THR A 422 -14.29 -8.73 30.53
N GLY A 423 -13.07 -8.19 30.55
CA GLY A 423 -12.02 -8.53 31.52
C GLY A 423 -11.18 -9.76 31.14
N HIS A 424 -11.27 -10.25 29.91
CA HIS A 424 -10.43 -11.35 29.43
C HIS A 424 -9.02 -10.85 29.11
N ASP A 425 -8.01 -11.67 29.44
CA ASP A 425 -6.64 -11.43 28.99
C ASP A 425 -6.42 -11.99 27.57
N VAL A 426 -5.37 -11.52 26.88
CA VAL A 426 -5.07 -11.90 25.48
C VAL A 426 -4.92 -13.42 25.32
N TYR A 427 -4.44 -14.12 26.35
CA TYR A 427 -4.28 -15.58 26.31
C TYR A 427 -5.63 -16.28 26.32
N GLU A 428 -6.58 -15.78 27.11
CA GLU A 428 -7.96 -16.27 27.15
C GLU A 428 -8.65 -16.05 25.80
N VAL A 429 -8.50 -14.88 25.18
CA VAL A 429 -9.17 -14.56 23.90
C VAL A 429 -8.78 -15.51 22.76
N LEU A 430 -7.50 -15.90 22.65
CA LEU A 430 -7.06 -16.82 21.59
C LEU A 430 -7.65 -18.23 21.73
N LEU A 431 -8.06 -18.62 22.94
CA LEU A 431 -8.68 -19.91 23.21
C LEU A 431 -10.19 -19.88 22.94
N GLU A 432 -10.80 -18.70 22.88
CA GLU A 432 -12.22 -18.53 22.65
C GLU A 432 -12.66 -19.06 21.28
N LYS A 433 -13.80 -19.74 21.29
CA LYS A 433 -14.35 -20.38 20.09
C LYS A 433 -14.74 -19.33 19.05
N ARG A 434 -15.40 -18.24 19.46
CA ARG A 434 -15.83 -17.15 18.59
C ARG A 434 -14.65 -16.47 17.90
N PHE A 435 -13.54 -16.27 18.61
CA PHE A 435 -12.30 -15.73 18.05
C PHE A 435 -11.74 -16.64 16.95
N ARG A 436 -11.52 -17.93 17.27
CA ARG A 436 -10.97 -18.88 16.31
C ARG A 436 -11.86 -19.09 15.09
N GLU A 437 -13.18 -19.09 15.26
CA GLU A 437 -14.14 -19.17 14.15
C GLU A 437 -14.08 -17.95 13.25
N THR A 438 -13.99 -16.74 13.81
CA THR A 438 -13.85 -15.49 13.05
C THR A 438 -12.59 -15.48 12.20
N ILE A 439 -11.45 -15.85 12.80
CA ILE A 439 -10.17 -15.99 12.09
C ILE A 439 -10.27 -17.04 10.98
N ALA A 440 -10.88 -18.19 11.27
CA ALA A 440 -11.04 -19.27 10.28
C ALA A 440 -11.93 -18.85 9.09
N GLN A 441 -13.00 -18.08 9.33
CA GLN A 441 -13.83 -17.52 8.26
C GLN A 441 -13.05 -16.53 7.41
N PHE A 442 -12.27 -15.64 8.02
CA PHE A 442 -11.42 -14.71 7.30
C PHE A 442 -10.35 -15.44 6.48
N TYR A 443 -9.70 -16.46 7.06
CA TYR A 443 -8.79 -17.36 6.34
C TYR A 443 -9.43 -18.00 5.10
N ASN A 444 -10.65 -18.50 5.21
CA ASN A 444 -11.33 -19.15 4.08
C ASN A 444 -11.60 -18.15 2.95
N LYS A 445 -12.05 -16.92 3.27
CA LYS A 445 -12.25 -15.84 2.30
C LYS A 445 -10.93 -15.40 1.66
N PHE A 446 -9.90 -15.19 2.47
CA PHE A 446 -8.56 -14.82 2.02
C PHE A 446 -7.98 -15.89 1.08
N SER A 447 -8.01 -17.15 1.49
CA SER A 447 -7.49 -18.29 0.71
C SER A 447 -8.25 -18.50 -0.60
N LYS A 448 -9.57 -18.24 -0.63
CA LYS A 448 -10.36 -18.22 -1.87
C LYS A 448 -9.91 -17.11 -2.81
N LYS A 449 -9.77 -15.87 -2.33
CA LYS A 449 -9.28 -14.73 -3.14
C LYS A 449 -7.87 -14.99 -3.68
N ARG A 450 -6.97 -15.51 -2.85
CA ARG A 450 -5.59 -15.86 -3.24
C ARG A 450 -5.56 -16.89 -4.38
N ARG A 451 -6.32 -17.98 -4.26
CA ARG A 451 -6.40 -19.03 -5.32
C ARG A 451 -7.00 -18.51 -6.63
N GLN A 452 -7.81 -17.46 -6.57
CA GLN A 452 -8.39 -16.81 -7.75
C GLN A 452 -7.48 -15.70 -8.32
N GLY A 453 -6.28 -15.49 -7.80
CA GLY A 453 -5.40 -14.40 -8.24
C GLY A 453 -5.95 -13.00 -7.95
N LYS A 454 -6.85 -12.85 -6.96
CA LYS A 454 -7.54 -11.57 -6.67
C LYS A 454 -6.78 -10.66 -5.69
N PHE A 455 -5.48 -10.88 -5.54
CA PHE A 455 -4.60 -9.95 -4.82
C PHE A 455 -3.57 -9.40 -5.80
N PRO A 456 -3.34 -8.08 -5.80
CA PRO A 456 -2.32 -7.49 -6.65
C PRO A 456 -0.93 -7.97 -6.20
N ALA A 457 -0.03 -8.23 -7.14
CA ALA A 457 1.34 -8.63 -6.81
C ALA A 457 2.11 -7.61 -5.97
N VAL A 458 1.69 -6.33 -5.97
CA VAL A 458 2.23 -5.30 -5.09
C VAL A 458 2.16 -5.70 -3.61
N MET A 459 1.21 -6.58 -3.22
CA MET A 459 1.13 -7.11 -1.86
C MET A 459 2.39 -7.86 -1.43
N GLY A 460 3.16 -8.44 -2.36
CA GLY A 460 4.39 -9.17 -2.07
C GLY A 460 4.18 -10.61 -1.59
N LEU A 461 5.13 -11.48 -1.95
CA LEU A 461 5.07 -12.91 -1.63
C LEU A 461 5.13 -13.16 -0.12
N ASP A 462 6.02 -12.46 0.59
CA ASP A 462 6.23 -12.62 2.03
C ASP A 462 4.98 -12.26 2.82
N ILE A 463 4.35 -11.12 2.53
CA ILE A 463 3.12 -10.68 3.22
C ILE A 463 1.99 -11.70 3.00
N VAL A 464 1.83 -12.21 1.77
CA VAL A 464 0.82 -13.24 1.47
C VAL A 464 1.11 -14.55 2.23
N ALA A 465 2.38 -14.98 2.27
CA ALA A 465 2.80 -16.18 2.99
C ALA A 465 2.60 -16.02 4.50
N ASN A 466 3.07 -14.92 5.07
CA ASN A 466 2.96 -14.56 6.48
C ASN A 466 1.51 -14.51 6.92
N ILE A 467 0.63 -13.78 6.21
CA ILE A 467 -0.80 -13.71 6.56
C ILE A 467 -1.45 -15.10 6.48
N THR A 468 -1.06 -15.92 5.49
CA THR A 468 -1.56 -17.29 5.39
C THR A 468 -1.21 -18.13 6.63
N LEU A 469 0.03 -18.02 7.11
CA LEU A 469 0.51 -18.72 8.30
C LEU A 469 -0.12 -18.15 9.57
N LEU A 470 -0.10 -16.83 9.76
CA LEU A 470 -0.69 -16.13 10.90
C LEU A 470 -2.16 -16.48 11.11
N LEU A 471 -2.95 -16.52 10.04
CA LEU A 471 -4.36 -16.90 10.13
C LEU A 471 -4.55 -18.37 10.54
N LYS A 472 -3.63 -19.27 10.15
CA LYS A 472 -3.65 -20.67 10.62
C LYS A 472 -3.23 -20.77 12.09
N TYR A 473 -2.23 -20.01 12.51
CA TYR A 473 -1.80 -19.92 13.90
C TYR A 473 -2.90 -19.38 14.81
N LEU A 474 -3.50 -18.23 14.47
CA LEU A 474 -4.56 -17.59 15.25
C LEU A 474 -5.89 -18.38 15.25
N SER A 475 -6.13 -19.25 14.26
CA SER A 475 -7.27 -20.18 14.28
C SER A 475 -6.98 -21.48 15.04
N GLY A 476 -5.76 -21.66 15.55
CA GLY A 476 -5.34 -22.87 16.26
C GLY A 476 -5.12 -24.09 15.37
N ARG A 477 -4.87 -23.91 14.07
CA ARG A 477 -4.61 -25.00 13.10
C ARG A 477 -3.15 -25.41 13.03
N LEU A 478 -2.23 -24.58 13.53
CA LEU A 478 -0.79 -24.84 13.58
C LEU A 478 -0.32 -24.84 15.04
N PRO A 479 0.68 -25.66 15.39
CA PRO A 479 1.26 -25.67 16.72
C PRO A 479 2.05 -24.38 16.95
N VAL A 480 1.76 -23.67 18.04
CA VAL A 480 2.35 -22.36 18.38
C VAL A 480 3.89 -22.39 18.46
N SER A 481 4.47 -23.55 18.70
CA SER A 481 5.91 -23.77 18.69
C SER A 481 6.61 -23.44 17.39
N ASP A 482 5.92 -23.65 16.27
CA ASP A 482 6.50 -23.49 14.94
C ASP A 482 6.49 -22.00 14.54
N PHE A 483 5.76 -21.16 15.29
CA PHE A 483 5.70 -19.72 15.08
C PHE A 483 7.08 -19.06 15.19
N GLU A 484 7.93 -19.52 16.12
CA GLU A 484 9.28 -18.97 16.28
C GLU A 484 10.18 -19.30 15.09
N ILE A 485 9.94 -20.44 14.44
CA ILE A 485 10.65 -20.83 13.22
C ILE A 485 10.20 -19.95 12.05
N ASP A 486 8.90 -19.71 11.94
CA ASP A 486 8.31 -18.96 10.81
C ASP A 486 8.53 -17.44 10.90
N PHE A 487 8.60 -16.86 12.10
CA PHE A 487 8.58 -15.40 12.33
C PHE A 487 9.72 -14.87 13.19
N GLU A 488 10.71 -15.71 13.56
CA GLU A 488 11.87 -15.35 14.38
C GLU A 488 11.50 -14.67 15.72
N THR A 489 10.28 -14.90 16.19
CA THR A 489 9.73 -14.30 17.40
C THR A 489 8.97 -15.36 18.19
N LYS A 490 9.07 -15.32 19.52
CA LYS A 490 8.41 -16.32 20.37
C LYS A 490 6.90 -16.35 20.10
N GLY A 491 6.29 -17.54 20.01
CA GLY A 491 4.85 -17.75 19.81
C GLY A 491 3.97 -17.38 21.00
N THR A 492 4.16 -16.22 21.63
CA THR A 492 3.22 -15.73 22.64
C THR A 492 1.98 -15.14 21.96
N PRO A 493 0.79 -15.18 22.57
CA PRO A 493 -0.42 -14.56 22.01
C PRO A 493 -0.24 -13.10 21.60
N SER A 494 0.46 -12.32 22.43
CA SER A 494 0.78 -10.92 22.11
C SER A 494 1.67 -10.80 20.88
N ASN A 495 2.71 -11.62 20.76
CA ASN A 495 3.58 -11.60 19.58
C ASN A 495 2.82 -12.03 18.32
N MET A 496 2.01 -13.09 18.40
CA MET A 496 1.21 -13.55 17.27
C MET A 496 0.24 -12.48 16.77
N LEU A 497 -0.46 -11.79 17.67
CA LEU A 497 -1.35 -10.68 17.32
C LEU A 497 -0.60 -9.47 16.77
N ASN A 498 0.52 -9.08 17.38
CA ASN A 498 1.34 -7.97 16.90
C ASN A 498 1.87 -8.26 15.49
N THR A 499 2.48 -9.43 15.28
CA THR A 499 2.96 -9.86 13.96
C THR A 499 1.83 -9.92 12.94
N PHE A 500 0.63 -10.32 13.35
CA PHE A 500 -0.57 -10.29 12.51
C PHE A 500 -0.97 -8.86 12.11
N PHE A 501 -1.09 -7.95 13.07
CA PHE A 501 -1.49 -6.57 12.81
C PHE A 501 -0.44 -5.81 12.00
N ASP A 502 0.85 -6.09 12.22
CA ASP A 502 1.94 -5.51 11.46
C ASP A 502 1.88 -5.98 9.99
N ASN A 503 1.77 -7.29 9.74
CA ASN A 503 1.71 -7.82 8.38
C ASN A 503 0.44 -7.39 7.63
N ILE A 504 -0.72 -7.38 8.30
CA ILE A 504 -1.95 -6.85 7.68
C ILE A 504 -1.86 -5.35 7.45
N GLY A 505 -1.29 -4.58 8.39
CA GLY A 505 -1.05 -3.15 8.23
C GLY A 505 -0.16 -2.85 7.02
N GLN A 506 0.91 -3.62 6.84
CA GLN A 506 1.76 -3.55 5.66
C GLN A 506 0.99 -3.90 4.38
N ALA A 507 0.20 -4.97 4.38
CA ALA A 507 -0.64 -5.35 3.24
C ALA A 507 -1.60 -4.21 2.82
N ILE A 508 -2.29 -3.61 3.78
CA ILE A 508 -3.20 -2.48 3.56
C ILE A 508 -2.42 -1.29 3.00
N ASN A 509 -1.33 -0.90 3.65
CA ASN A 509 -0.53 0.26 3.26
C ASN A 509 0.05 0.15 1.84
N THR A 510 0.43 -1.06 1.43
CA THR A 510 1.02 -1.32 0.11
C THR A 510 -0.05 -1.35 -1.00
N MET A 511 -1.30 -1.71 -0.68
CA MET A 511 -2.42 -1.72 -1.64
C MET A 511 -3.28 -0.45 -1.62
N ALA A 512 -3.28 0.33 -0.55
CA ALA A 512 -4.05 1.56 -0.46
C ALA A 512 -3.64 2.54 -1.58
N ARG A 513 -4.63 3.15 -2.24
CA ARG A 513 -4.43 4.19 -3.26
C ARG A 513 -5.17 5.46 -2.86
N PRO A 514 -4.49 6.40 -2.19
CA PRO A 514 -5.03 7.74 -1.97
C PRO A 514 -5.02 8.53 -3.29
N VAL A 515 -6.11 8.44 -4.06
CA VAL A 515 -6.18 9.04 -5.42
C VAL A 515 -5.86 10.53 -5.43
N ASP A 516 -6.42 11.30 -4.48
CA ASP A 516 -6.22 12.76 -4.42
C ASP A 516 -4.91 13.17 -3.74
N ALA A 517 -4.26 12.25 -3.00
CA ALA A 517 -3.04 12.53 -2.26
C ALA A 517 -1.96 11.52 -2.65
N ILE A 518 -1.05 11.88 -3.56
CA ILE A 518 0.07 10.99 -3.90
C ILE A 518 0.87 10.70 -2.62
N LYS A 519 1.11 9.41 -2.35
CA LYS A 519 1.96 8.90 -1.27
C LYS A 519 3.41 9.31 -1.52
N HIS A 520 3.74 10.59 -1.39
CA HIS A 520 5.11 11.06 -1.32
C HIS A 520 5.69 10.52 0.00
N GLN A 521 6.40 9.39 -0.09
CA GLN A 521 7.07 8.73 1.04
C GLN A 521 8.09 9.61 1.79
N ALA A 522 8.34 10.85 1.36
CA ALA A 522 9.33 11.73 1.96
C ALA A 522 8.88 12.42 3.26
N LYS A 523 7.59 12.46 3.61
CA LYS A 523 7.16 13.07 4.88
C LYS A 523 6.01 12.29 5.51
N THR A 524 6.12 12.10 6.82
CA THR A 524 5.10 11.62 7.76
C THR A 524 4.63 10.18 7.63
N VAL A 525 5.29 9.27 8.37
CA VAL A 525 4.58 8.25 9.17
C VAL A 525 5.29 8.08 10.52
N THR A 526 4.73 8.70 11.55
CA THR A 526 4.85 8.25 12.95
C THR A 526 3.47 7.79 13.36
N VAL A 527 3.35 6.57 13.87
CA VAL A 527 2.43 6.32 14.98
C VAL A 527 2.96 5.14 15.79
N GLY A 528 3.25 5.42 17.06
CA GLY A 528 3.58 4.40 18.04
C GLY A 528 2.35 3.61 18.46
N THR A 529 2.57 2.38 18.88
CA THR A 529 1.60 1.60 19.64
C THR A 529 2.13 1.44 21.06
N SER A 530 1.36 1.99 21.99
CA SER A 530 1.57 1.87 23.43
C SER A 530 1.53 0.40 23.83
N ARG A 531 2.66 -0.16 24.25
CA ARG A 531 2.74 -1.52 24.75
C ARG A 531 2.34 -1.54 26.22
N ILE A 532 1.20 -2.16 26.53
CA ILE A 532 0.91 -2.60 27.90
C ILE A 532 1.58 -3.97 28.04
N ILE A 533 2.74 -4.00 28.70
CA ILE A 533 3.42 -5.23 29.08
C ILE A 533 2.83 -5.64 30.43
N GLU A 534 1.97 -6.65 30.44
CA GLU A 534 1.53 -7.27 31.69
C GLU A 534 2.67 -8.17 32.22
N LYS A 535 3.10 -7.95 33.48
CA LYS A 535 4.11 -8.77 34.14
C LYS A 535 3.42 -9.93 34.86
N PHE A 536 3.88 -11.16 34.60
CA PHE A 536 3.48 -12.33 35.39
C PHE A 536 4.31 -12.34 36.69
N GLU A 537 3.68 -12.10 37.83
CA GLU A 537 4.28 -12.03 39.16
C GLU A 537 3.67 -13.09 40.11
N GLY A 538 4.47 -13.63 41.05
CA GLY A 538 3.99 -14.54 42.09
C GLY A 538 4.99 -15.65 42.47
N ILE A 539 4.76 -16.29 43.62
CA ILE A 539 5.71 -17.22 44.27
C ILE A 539 6.20 -18.38 43.38
N ILE A 540 5.40 -18.84 42.41
CA ILE A 540 5.80 -19.91 41.50
C ILE A 540 6.62 -19.35 40.32
N PHE A 541 6.28 -18.15 39.84
CA PHE A 541 7.04 -17.46 38.80
C PHE A 541 8.42 -17.01 39.31
N ASP A 542 8.50 -16.58 40.57
CA ASP A 542 9.76 -16.26 41.24
C ASP A 542 10.67 -17.50 41.34
N GLU A 543 10.09 -18.68 41.66
CA GLU A 543 10.85 -19.93 41.73
C GLU A 543 11.29 -20.44 40.35
N LEU A 544 10.51 -20.19 39.29
CA LEU A 544 10.94 -20.47 37.91
C LEU A 544 12.17 -19.64 37.56
N LEU A 545 12.14 -18.34 37.84
CA LEU A 545 13.26 -17.43 37.61
C LEU A 545 14.49 -17.81 38.46
N ALA A 546 14.29 -18.18 39.72
CA ALA A 546 15.38 -18.60 40.62
C ALA A 546 16.07 -19.90 40.20
N ASN A 547 15.44 -20.71 39.34
CA ASN A 547 16.01 -21.93 38.76
C ASN A 547 16.35 -21.79 37.28
N ASP A 548 16.52 -20.55 36.78
CA ASP A 548 16.87 -20.21 35.40
C ASP A 548 15.88 -20.76 34.34
N ILE A 549 14.62 -20.99 34.70
CA ILE A 549 13.56 -21.36 33.76
C ILE A 549 12.81 -20.12 33.34
N GLN A 550 12.95 -19.73 32.07
CA GLN A 550 12.19 -18.62 31.51
C GLN A 550 10.74 -19.02 31.26
N LEU A 551 9.81 -18.06 31.36
CA LEU A 551 8.39 -18.24 31.00
C LEU A 551 8.19 -18.83 29.59
N SER A 552 9.07 -18.48 28.65
CA SER A 552 9.03 -19.03 27.28
C SER A 552 9.32 -20.52 27.18
N GLN A 553 9.88 -21.14 28.23
CA GLN A 553 10.09 -22.58 28.30
C GLN A 553 8.86 -23.30 28.84
N ILE A 554 7.78 -22.60 29.18
CA ILE A 554 6.54 -23.18 29.70
C ILE A 554 5.43 -22.98 28.67
N THR A 555 4.62 -24.02 28.41
CA THR A 555 3.48 -23.90 27.47
C THR A 555 2.45 -22.90 28.00
N ASN A 556 1.76 -22.16 27.12
CA ASN A 556 0.74 -21.17 27.53
C ASN A 556 -0.36 -21.78 28.43
N LYS A 557 -0.77 -23.02 28.13
CA LYS A 557 -1.71 -23.79 28.97
C LYS A 557 -1.15 -23.97 30.40
N ASN A 558 0.12 -24.30 30.53
CA ASN A 558 0.78 -24.46 31.83
C ASN A 558 1.02 -23.12 32.53
N VAL A 559 1.32 -22.04 31.81
CA VAL A 559 1.43 -20.68 32.38
C VAL A 559 0.11 -20.29 33.05
N LEU A 560 -1.02 -20.52 32.38
CA LEU A 560 -2.35 -20.25 32.97
C LEU A 560 -2.66 -21.14 34.16
N VAL A 561 -2.29 -22.43 34.10
CA VAL A 561 -2.44 -23.36 35.23
C VAL A 561 -1.60 -22.88 36.42
N ILE A 562 -0.37 -22.44 36.21
CA ILE A 562 0.51 -21.91 37.26
C ILE A 562 -0.07 -20.63 37.89
N LYS A 563 -0.54 -19.68 37.05
CA LYS A 563 -1.22 -18.45 37.46
C LYS A 563 -2.44 -18.75 38.35
N ASN A 564 -3.16 -19.84 38.10
CA ASN A 564 -4.30 -20.23 38.93
C ASN A 564 -3.87 -21.00 40.20
N LEU A 565 -2.84 -21.85 40.12
CA LEU A 565 -2.36 -22.65 41.25
C LEU A 565 -1.66 -21.82 42.33
N GLN A 566 -1.02 -20.70 41.98
CA GLN A 566 -0.39 -19.83 42.98
C GLN A 566 -1.42 -19.25 43.98
N GLU A 567 -2.69 -19.16 43.59
CA GLU A 567 -3.75 -18.68 44.46
C GLU A 567 -4.05 -19.62 45.63
N VAL A 568 -3.73 -20.91 45.49
CA VAL A 568 -4.00 -21.96 46.50
C VAL A 568 -2.74 -22.41 47.25
N ILE A 569 -1.56 -21.95 46.82
CA ILE A 569 -0.25 -22.28 47.42
C ILE A 569 0.17 -21.15 48.35
N SER A 570 0.58 -21.48 49.57
CA SER A 570 1.03 -20.50 50.57
C SER A 570 2.54 -20.27 50.51
N ASN A 571 3.33 -21.32 50.28
CA ASN A 571 4.79 -21.22 50.27
C ASN A 571 5.45 -22.37 49.46
N VAL A 572 6.65 -22.13 48.94
CA VAL A 572 7.54 -23.12 48.33
C VAL A 572 8.72 -23.38 49.28
N LYS A 573 8.86 -24.62 49.76
CA LYS A 573 9.89 -25.02 50.74
C LYS A 573 11.24 -25.36 50.10
N GLY A 574 11.25 -25.64 48.80
CA GLY A 574 12.45 -25.96 48.02
C GLY A 574 12.10 -26.63 46.70
N ALA A 575 13.09 -26.77 45.81
CA ALA A 575 12.91 -27.33 44.48
C ALA A 575 13.96 -28.38 44.11
N PHE A 576 13.57 -29.29 43.22
CA PHE A 576 14.49 -30.09 42.42
C PHE A 576 14.35 -29.69 40.95
N LEU A 577 15.45 -29.27 40.33
CA LEU A 577 15.54 -29.12 38.89
C LEU A 577 16.15 -30.38 38.28
N TYR A 578 15.42 -31.02 37.37
CA TYR A 578 15.89 -32.17 36.61
C TYR A 578 16.08 -31.81 35.15
N ARG A 579 17.04 -32.47 34.49
CA ARG A 579 17.22 -32.47 33.04
C ARG A 579 16.93 -33.85 32.46
N ILE A 580 16.22 -33.88 31.34
CA ILE A 580 15.89 -35.08 30.58
C ILE A 580 16.80 -35.14 29.36
N SER A 581 17.32 -36.32 29.05
CA SER A 581 18.21 -36.58 27.92
C SER A 581 17.86 -37.91 27.26
N GLY A 582 18.18 -38.07 25.97
CA GLY A 582 17.88 -39.30 25.24
C GLY A 582 16.41 -39.44 24.87
N LEU A 583 15.76 -38.33 24.53
CA LEU A 583 14.44 -38.32 23.87
C LEU A 583 14.63 -38.46 22.36
N SER A 584 13.60 -38.88 21.63
CA SER A 584 13.63 -38.91 20.16
C SER A 584 13.74 -37.50 19.58
N MET A 585 14.01 -37.37 18.27
CA MET A 585 13.97 -36.08 17.57
C MET A 585 12.59 -35.39 17.64
N LEU A 586 11.54 -36.14 17.96
CA LEU A 586 10.17 -35.66 18.16
C LEU A 586 9.83 -35.41 19.65
N GLY A 587 10.79 -35.61 20.55
CA GLY A 587 10.60 -35.44 21.99
C GLY A 587 9.97 -36.63 22.71
N ASP A 588 9.81 -37.78 22.04
CA ASP A 588 9.21 -38.98 22.64
C ASP A 588 10.16 -39.69 23.60
N VAL A 589 9.58 -40.30 24.64
CA VAL A 589 10.32 -41.13 25.60
C VAL A 589 10.72 -42.45 24.95
N THR A 590 12.02 -42.70 24.87
CA THR A 590 12.64 -43.93 24.36
C THR A 590 13.26 -44.77 25.49
N PRO A 591 13.68 -46.03 25.23
CA PRO A 591 14.40 -46.85 26.21
C PRO A 591 15.70 -46.21 26.73
N GLU A 592 16.31 -45.30 25.95
CA GLU A 592 17.54 -44.58 26.27
C GLU A 592 17.30 -43.32 27.11
N THR A 593 16.04 -42.92 27.32
CA THR A 593 15.71 -41.69 28.04
C THR A 593 16.13 -41.77 29.52
N LYS A 594 16.93 -40.78 29.92
CA LYS A 594 17.48 -40.63 31.28
C LYS A 594 17.07 -39.30 31.89
N ILE A 595 16.92 -39.30 33.21
CA ILE A 595 16.67 -38.12 34.05
C ILE A 595 17.88 -37.91 34.97
N LYS A 596 18.35 -36.66 35.07
CA LYS A 596 19.47 -36.25 35.93
C LYS A 596 19.08 -35.04 36.76
N ILE A 597 19.61 -34.92 37.98
CA ILE A 597 19.45 -33.72 38.80
C ILE A 597 20.44 -32.65 38.35
N VAL A 598 19.92 -31.46 38.08
CA VAL A 598 20.72 -30.26 37.76
C VAL A 598 20.95 -29.45 39.03
N ASN A 599 19.89 -29.21 39.81
CA ASN A 599 19.97 -28.37 41.01
C ASN A 599 19.02 -28.85 42.12
N LYS A 600 19.37 -28.53 43.38
CA LYS A 600 18.54 -28.73 44.58
C LYS A 600 18.56 -27.45 45.41
N THR A 601 17.39 -26.89 45.71
CA THR A 601 17.24 -25.62 46.45
C THR A 601 16.40 -25.78 47.71
N GLY A 602 16.53 -24.83 48.64
CA GLY A 602 15.74 -24.78 49.89
C GLY A 602 15.92 -26.01 50.79
N ALA A 603 14.82 -26.44 51.42
CA ALA A 603 14.80 -27.58 52.34
C ALA A 603 15.16 -28.94 51.69
N LEU A 604 15.21 -29.00 50.35
CA LEU A 604 15.53 -30.21 49.59
C LEU A 604 17.03 -30.38 49.29
N ARG A 605 17.88 -29.40 49.66
CA ARG A 605 19.32 -29.39 49.34
C ARG A 605 20.07 -30.63 49.85
N ASN A 606 19.75 -31.06 51.07
CA ASN A 606 20.41 -32.19 51.75
C ASN A 606 19.63 -33.51 51.61
N GLU A 607 18.55 -33.54 50.82
CA GLU A 607 17.73 -34.75 50.67
C GLU A 607 18.19 -35.64 49.52
N HIS A 608 18.16 -36.95 49.74
CA HIS A 608 18.47 -37.95 48.72
C HIS A 608 17.29 -38.18 47.77
N SER A 609 17.55 -38.06 46.47
CA SER A 609 16.55 -38.30 45.42
C SER A 609 16.81 -39.65 44.76
N ARG A 610 15.73 -40.39 44.43
CA ARG A 610 15.82 -41.67 43.71
C ARG A 610 16.65 -41.58 42.43
N VAL A 611 16.59 -40.42 41.76
CA VAL A 611 17.29 -40.16 40.49
C VAL A 611 18.82 -40.24 40.64
N GLU A 612 19.35 -40.09 41.85
CA GLU A 612 20.78 -40.22 42.15
C GLU A 612 21.26 -41.68 42.11
N ILE A 613 20.34 -42.65 42.22
CA ILE A 613 20.62 -44.09 42.24
C ILE A 613 20.12 -44.74 40.94
N ASP A 614 18.92 -44.38 40.46
CA ASP A 614 18.33 -44.89 39.21
C ASP A 614 17.93 -43.73 38.29
N THR A 615 18.70 -43.55 37.22
CA THR A 615 18.52 -42.46 36.23
C THR A 615 17.44 -42.75 35.18
N ARG A 616 16.74 -43.90 35.24
CA ARG A 616 15.65 -44.20 34.30
C ARG A 616 14.40 -43.37 34.61
N LEU A 617 13.81 -42.77 33.57
CA LEU A 617 12.57 -42.00 33.67
C LEU A 617 11.38 -42.94 33.88
N LYS A 618 10.75 -42.88 35.07
CA LYS A 618 9.61 -43.74 35.45
C LYS A 618 8.61 -42.99 36.35
N GLY A 619 7.38 -43.48 36.44
CA GLY A 619 6.33 -42.96 37.32
C GLY A 619 5.77 -41.61 36.88
N THR A 620 5.34 -40.77 37.82
CA THR A 620 4.71 -39.46 37.55
C THR A 620 5.55 -38.57 36.63
N LYS A 621 6.88 -38.58 36.77
CA LYS A 621 7.78 -37.79 35.91
C LYS A 621 7.79 -38.28 34.45
N ASN A 622 7.61 -39.58 34.21
CA ASN A 622 7.47 -40.12 32.85
C ASN A 622 6.16 -39.68 32.20
N ILE A 623 5.06 -39.68 32.97
CA ILE A 623 3.75 -39.22 32.49
C ILE A 623 3.83 -37.73 32.13
N ILE A 624 4.46 -36.91 32.97
CA ILE A 624 4.63 -35.47 32.73
C ILE A 624 5.45 -35.19 31.47
N VAL A 625 6.52 -35.95 31.21
CA VAL A 625 7.31 -35.79 29.97
C VAL A 625 6.52 -36.22 28.73
N ARG A 626 5.59 -37.17 28.85
CA ARG A 626 4.73 -37.61 27.73
C ARG A 626 3.57 -36.67 27.47
N GLU A 627 2.94 -36.16 28.52
CA GLU A 627 1.70 -35.38 28.41
C GLU A 627 1.94 -33.86 28.45
N GLY A 628 3.09 -33.43 28.95
CA GLY A 628 3.49 -32.02 29.02
C GLY A 628 2.63 -31.13 29.92
N ASN A 629 1.81 -31.70 30.80
CA ASN A 629 0.94 -30.94 31.71
C ASN A 629 1.61 -30.72 33.08
N VAL A 630 1.37 -29.55 33.68
CA VAL A 630 1.68 -29.30 35.10
C VAL A 630 0.92 -30.29 35.99
N TYR A 631 1.61 -30.84 36.97
CA TYR A 631 1.05 -31.80 37.92
C TYR A 631 1.10 -31.24 39.34
N ILE A 632 0.00 -31.34 40.08
CA ILE A 632 -0.06 -31.05 41.52
C ILE A 632 -0.62 -32.27 42.26
N GLY A 633 -0.01 -32.64 43.38
CA GLY A 633 -0.45 -33.79 44.18
C GLY A 633 0.55 -34.22 45.24
N LYS A 634 0.35 -35.39 45.85
CA LYS A 634 1.29 -35.98 46.81
C LYS A 634 2.32 -36.91 46.17
N GLY A 635 3.55 -36.85 46.67
CA GLY A 635 4.63 -37.77 46.31
C GLY A 635 4.36 -39.18 46.82
N ARG A 636 4.50 -40.20 45.96
CA ARG A 636 4.14 -41.60 46.29
C ARG A 636 5.03 -42.26 47.36
N LYS A 637 6.25 -41.75 47.59
CA LYS A 637 7.23 -42.37 48.50
C LYS A 637 7.41 -41.60 49.81
N ASP A 638 7.30 -40.29 49.75
CA ASP A 638 7.57 -39.35 50.84
C ASP A 638 6.31 -38.61 51.34
N ASN A 639 5.17 -38.81 50.68
CA ASN A 639 3.87 -38.21 50.99
C ASN A 639 3.89 -36.67 51.06
N LYS A 640 4.90 -36.03 50.44
CA LYS A 640 5.04 -34.57 50.40
C LYS A 640 4.16 -33.96 49.31
N ASN A 641 3.66 -32.75 49.55
CA ASN A 641 2.91 -32.00 48.56
C ASN A 641 3.87 -31.43 47.51
N ILE A 642 3.66 -31.81 46.25
CA ILE A 642 4.54 -31.44 45.14
C ILE A 642 3.76 -30.75 44.01
N LEU A 643 4.40 -29.75 43.41
CA LEU A 643 4.01 -29.17 42.13
C LEU A 643 5.14 -29.44 41.14
N VAL A 644 4.83 -30.07 40.01
CA VAL A 644 5.81 -30.45 38.99
C VAL A 644 5.49 -29.73 37.69
N ILE A 645 6.45 -28.94 37.23
CA ILE A 645 6.33 -28.05 36.06
C ILE A 645 7.29 -28.55 34.98
N PRO A 646 6.78 -28.98 33.80
CA PRO A 646 7.63 -29.32 32.66
C PRO A 646 8.15 -28.05 31.97
N GLY A 647 9.45 -28.00 31.72
CA GLY A 647 10.14 -26.96 30.96
C GLY A 647 10.67 -27.50 29.63
N ILE A 648 10.40 -26.78 28.56
CA ILE A 648 10.83 -27.06 27.20
C ILE A 648 12.29 -26.59 27.02
N SER A 649 13.01 -27.23 26.11
CA SER A 649 14.35 -26.83 25.72
C SER A 649 14.40 -25.38 25.24
N SER A 650 15.45 -24.65 25.63
CA SER A 650 15.78 -23.33 25.10
C SER A 650 16.66 -23.40 23.84
N ASN A 651 17.01 -24.60 23.38
CA ASN A 651 17.84 -24.79 22.19
C ASN A 651 16.99 -24.74 20.91
N HIS A 652 17.30 -23.80 20.02
CA HIS A 652 16.64 -23.62 18.73
C HIS A 652 16.72 -24.86 17.80
N ALA A 653 17.69 -25.75 18.01
CA ALA A 653 17.83 -26.98 17.23
C ALA A 653 16.90 -28.13 17.67
N THR A 654 16.29 -28.05 18.85
CA THR A 654 15.39 -29.08 19.40
C THR A 654 14.19 -28.46 20.14
N PRO A 655 13.34 -27.68 19.45
CA PRO A 655 12.16 -27.07 20.06
C PRO A 655 11.15 -28.14 20.50
N ASN A 656 10.29 -27.82 21.47
CA ASN A 656 9.21 -28.67 22.01
C ASN A 656 9.59 -29.94 22.79
N ILE A 657 10.87 -30.18 23.01
CA ILE A 657 11.30 -31.30 23.85
C ILE A 657 11.27 -30.85 25.32
N ILE A 658 10.61 -31.62 26.19
CA ILE A 658 10.63 -31.38 27.64
C ILE A 658 12.01 -31.75 28.17
N GLU A 659 12.91 -30.76 28.12
CA GLU A 659 14.29 -30.89 28.57
C GLU A 659 14.39 -30.77 30.09
N TYR A 660 13.49 -30.01 30.73
CA TYR A 660 13.56 -29.72 32.16
C TYR A 660 12.28 -30.17 32.89
N ILE A 661 12.45 -30.61 34.14
CA ILE A 661 11.35 -30.78 35.08
C ILE A 661 11.71 -30.03 36.36
N LEU A 662 10.90 -29.04 36.75
CA LEU A 662 11.00 -28.38 38.04
C LEU A 662 9.98 -28.99 39.00
N SER A 663 10.45 -29.61 40.07
CA SER A 663 9.61 -30.22 41.10
C SER A 663 9.72 -29.42 42.40
N LEU A 664 8.66 -28.71 42.75
CA LEU A 664 8.56 -27.86 43.93
C LEU A 664 7.92 -28.62 45.08
N ASN A 665 8.49 -28.48 46.29
CA ASN A 665 7.84 -28.89 47.53
C ASN A 665 7.01 -27.71 48.05
N ILE A 666 5.69 -27.87 48.07
CA ILE A 666 4.75 -26.77 48.30
C ILE A 666 3.99 -26.95 49.62
N SER A 667 3.45 -25.83 50.13
CA SER A 667 2.43 -25.84 51.18
C SER A 667 1.17 -25.17 50.66
N PHE A 668 0.00 -25.71 51.02
CA PHE A 668 -1.27 -25.14 50.64
C PHE A 668 -1.67 -24.02 51.60
N LYS A 669 -2.48 -23.07 51.13
CA LYS A 669 -3.18 -22.11 51.99
C LYS A 669 -4.25 -22.81 52.82
N ILE A 670 -4.64 -22.19 53.93
CA ILE A 670 -5.74 -22.70 54.76
C ILE A 670 -7.06 -22.51 54.00
N SER A 671 -8.01 -23.43 54.15
CA SER A 671 -9.23 -23.45 53.34
C SER A 671 -10.12 -22.21 53.46
N SER A 672 -10.03 -21.48 54.57
CA SER A 672 -10.71 -20.20 54.81
C SER A 672 -10.12 -19.03 54.01
N GLU A 673 -8.86 -19.14 53.57
CA GLU A 673 -8.15 -18.08 52.84
C GLU A 673 -8.34 -18.17 51.32
N VAL A 674 -8.93 -19.27 50.82
CA VAL A 674 -9.12 -19.52 49.40
C VAL A 674 -10.61 -19.46 49.04
N PRO A 675 -11.07 -18.42 48.32
CA PRO A 675 -12.43 -18.34 47.82
C PRO A 675 -12.80 -19.50 46.90
N LEU A 676 -14.08 -19.89 46.89
CA LEU A 676 -14.59 -21.00 46.09
C LEU A 676 -14.26 -20.86 44.59
N LEU A 677 -14.45 -19.66 44.02
CA LEU A 677 -14.11 -19.37 42.62
C LEU A 677 -12.64 -19.63 42.30
N LYS A 678 -11.72 -19.32 43.24
CA LYS A 678 -10.29 -19.59 43.06
C LYS A 678 -9.99 -21.09 43.12
N LYS A 679 -10.69 -21.85 43.99
CA LYS A 679 -10.59 -23.32 44.02
C LYS A 679 -11.02 -23.95 42.69
N ILE A 680 -12.15 -23.49 42.13
CA ILE A 680 -12.67 -23.97 40.84
C ILE A 680 -11.67 -23.70 39.71
N LYS A 681 -11.18 -22.45 39.58
CA LYS A 681 -10.18 -22.08 38.57
C LYS A 681 -8.89 -22.90 38.70
N ALA A 682 -8.40 -23.11 39.92
CA ALA A 682 -7.18 -23.87 40.20
C ALA A 682 -7.32 -25.38 39.94
N LEU A 683 -8.51 -25.96 40.10
CA LEU A 683 -8.76 -27.39 39.87
C LEU A 683 -8.66 -27.80 38.39
N GLY A 684 -8.93 -26.89 37.46
CA GLY A 684 -8.89 -27.15 36.02
C GLY A 684 -9.70 -28.40 35.65
N GLY A 685 -9.11 -29.32 34.88
CA GLY A 685 -9.79 -30.56 34.45
C GLY A 685 -10.21 -31.50 35.60
N LYS A 686 -9.62 -31.38 36.80
CA LYS A 686 -10.02 -32.16 37.98
C LYS A 686 -11.42 -31.75 38.47
N TYR A 687 -11.83 -30.49 38.28
CA TYR A 687 -13.15 -30.01 38.67
C TYR A 687 -14.27 -30.81 37.99
N ASN A 688 -14.19 -30.97 36.67
CA ASN A 688 -15.19 -31.75 35.91
C ASN A 688 -15.21 -33.21 36.36
N ARG A 689 -14.05 -33.84 36.57
CA ARG A 689 -13.98 -35.22 37.08
C ARG A 689 -14.63 -35.39 38.46
N LEU A 690 -14.41 -34.45 39.38
CA LEU A 690 -15.05 -34.48 40.70
C LEU A 690 -16.57 -34.31 40.59
N LYS A 691 -17.01 -33.40 39.72
CA LYS A 691 -18.43 -33.16 39.45
C LYS A 691 -19.11 -34.41 38.88
N ASP A 692 -18.51 -35.01 37.86
CA ASP A 692 -19.05 -36.20 37.19
C ASP A 692 -19.17 -37.37 38.18
N TRP A 693 -18.12 -37.64 38.97
CA TRP A 693 -18.13 -38.76 39.93
C TRP A 693 -19.04 -38.56 41.14
N ILE A 694 -19.25 -37.32 41.59
CA ILE A 694 -20.24 -37.04 42.65
C ILE A 694 -21.66 -37.22 42.11
N LEU A 695 -21.92 -36.84 40.85
CA LEU A 695 -23.21 -37.07 40.19
C LEU A 695 -23.49 -38.55 39.93
N GLU A 696 -22.45 -39.37 39.76
CA GLU A 696 -22.55 -40.84 39.59
C GLU A 696 -22.83 -41.60 40.91
N THR A 697 -22.80 -40.93 42.06
CA THR A 697 -23.09 -41.53 43.37
C THR A 697 -24.56 -41.31 43.77
N ASP A 698 -25.25 -42.36 44.23
CA ASP A 698 -26.70 -42.38 44.52
C ASP A 698 -27.26 -41.09 45.16
N ASN A 699 -28.09 -40.38 44.38
CA ASN A 699 -29.00 -39.28 44.76
C ASN A 699 -28.39 -37.94 45.24
N ILE A 700 -27.12 -37.61 44.92
CA ILE A 700 -26.50 -36.31 45.26
C ILE A 700 -26.54 -35.35 44.05
N LYS A 701 -27.13 -34.16 44.20
CA LYS A 701 -27.05 -33.08 43.19
C LYS A 701 -25.75 -32.29 43.35
N TRP A 702 -25.08 -31.93 42.26
CA TRP A 702 -23.86 -31.12 42.33
C TRP A 702 -24.11 -29.70 42.88
N ASP A 703 -23.32 -29.30 43.88
CA ASP A 703 -23.14 -27.91 44.32
C ASP A 703 -21.64 -27.63 44.44
N ASP A 704 -21.16 -26.54 43.83
CA ASP A 704 -19.76 -26.11 43.92
C ASP A 704 -19.29 -25.95 45.36
N LYS A 705 -20.21 -25.62 46.30
CA LYS A 705 -19.90 -25.50 47.73
C LYS A 705 -19.36 -26.79 48.34
N TYR A 706 -19.56 -27.96 47.73
CA TYR A 706 -18.98 -29.22 48.19
C TYR A 706 -17.46 -29.20 48.21
N LEU A 707 -16.84 -28.38 47.36
CA LEU A 707 -15.40 -28.17 47.35
C LEU A 707 -14.88 -27.49 48.63
N ASN A 708 -15.77 -26.87 49.43
CA ASN A 708 -15.43 -26.31 50.75
C ASN A 708 -15.55 -27.31 51.89
N LEU A 709 -16.16 -28.49 51.67
CA LEU A 709 -16.31 -29.51 52.71
C LEU A 709 -14.97 -30.19 53.03
N VAL A 710 -14.02 -30.16 52.11
CA VAL A 710 -12.69 -30.76 52.27
C VAL A 710 -11.60 -29.69 52.28
N GLU A 711 -10.51 -29.98 52.99
CA GLU A 711 -9.37 -29.08 53.04
C GLU A 711 -8.74 -28.91 51.65
N VAL A 712 -8.20 -27.72 51.35
CA VAL A 712 -7.47 -27.42 50.10
C VAL A 712 -6.37 -28.46 49.86
N GLU A 713 -5.65 -28.87 50.91
CA GLU A 713 -4.65 -29.94 50.80
C GLU A 713 -5.24 -31.28 50.34
N THR A 714 -6.42 -31.65 50.83
CA THR A 714 -7.11 -32.86 50.36
C THR A 714 -7.54 -32.68 48.91
N LEU A 715 -8.12 -31.53 48.58
CA LEU A 715 -8.67 -31.21 47.27
C LEU A 715 -7.63 -31.26 46.15
N PHE A 716 -6.40 -30.77 46.40
CA PHE A 716 -5.32 -30.74 45.41
C PHE A 716 -4.28 -31.86 45.60
N GLY A 717 -4.09 -32.36 46.81
CA GLY A 717 -3.09 -33.38 47.15
C GLY A 717 -3.51 -34.82 46.89
N ASP A 718 -4.79 -35.16 47.09
CA ASP A 718 -5.29 -36.53 46.97
C ASP A 718 -5.83 -36.83 45.55
N THR A 719 -6.00 -38.11 45.21
CA THR A 719 -6.63 -38.53 43.95
C THR A 719 -8.10 -38.08 43.92
N ALA A 720 -8.65 -37.89 42.71
CA ALA A 720 -10.06 -37.48 42.59
C ALA A 720 -11.00 -38.46 43.31
N GLU A 721 -10.69 -39.76 43.33
CA GLU A 721 -11.52 -40.81 43.95
C GLU A 721 -11.62 -40.58 45.47
N LYS A 722 -10.46 -40.39 46.12
CA LYS A 722 -10.38 -40.11 47.57
C LYS A 722 -11.02 -38.80 47.96
N VAL A 723 -10.94 -37.79 47.09
CA VAL A 723 -11.60 -36.50 47.33
C VAL A 723 -13.11 -36.69 47.29
N VAL A 724 -13.63 -37.42 46.30
CA VAL A 724 -15.06 -37.72 46.16
C VAL A 724 -15.57 -38.53 47.36
N GLU A 725 -14.86 -39.58 47.79
CA GLU A 725 -15.19 -40.37 48.99
C GLU A 725 -15.31 -39.49 50.24
N LYS A 726 -14.35 -38.58 50.46
CA LYS A 726 -14.33 -37.67 51.62
C LYS A 726 -15.41 -36.60 51.54
N ILE A 727 -15.74 -36.12 50.35
CA ILE A 727 -16.84 -35.17 50.14
C ILE A 727 -18.17 -35.88 50.44
N ILE A 728 -18.40 -37.08 49.88
CA ILE A 728 -19.62 -37.87 50.11
C ILE A 728 -19.79 -38.21 51.60
N ALA A 729 -18.72 -38.61 52.29
CA ALA A 729 -18.74 -38.90 53.72
C ALA A 729 -19.07 -37.69 54.60
N LYS A 730 -18.99 -36.46 54.08
CA LYS A 730 -19.41 -35.23 54.77
C LYS A 730 -20.77 -34.70 54.32
N ILE A 731 -21.29 -35.20 53.20
CA ILE A 731 -22.63 -34.88 52.67
C ILE A 731 -23.68 -35.83 53.29
N LYS A 732 -23.32 -37.10 53.48
CA LYS A 732 -24.08 -38.08 54.27
C LYS A 732 -23.90 -37.80 55.76
#